data_AF-A0A9D1VYY8-F1
#
_entry.id   AF-A0A9D1VYY8-F1
#
_cell.length_a   1.000
_cell.length_b   1.000
_cell.length_c   1.000
_cell.angle_alpha   90.00
_cell.angle_beta   90.00
_cell.angle_gamma   90.00
#
_symmetry.space_group_name_H-M   'P 1'
#
loop_
_entity.id
_entity.type
_entity.pdbx_description
1 polymer ?
#
loop_
_entity_poly.entity_id
_entity_poly.type
_entity_poly.pdbx_seq_one_letter_code
_entity_poly.pdbx_strand_id
1 'polypeptide(L)'
;MTRKQMKKQGKASLKKHYFIFVAACLIAAFLAAEFRSSLNFSSAQTYEQTYEQIGDDLSGGGSYNVKTNMRSIGWADVLRTIAEGDTQMGREMSEQIKENAIEHANSGNPAFGRTRGVFSGIVNQVTSGSIIVTAVAAIASVTGSENAGVMILIVLGALLMSFFWFLVQNTFPVVIRRVFMEGLLYDRVTTQRFVFLLRVKKWMKASWTMFVKYVFYSLWCLTIVGIAVKHYSYYLVPYIVAENPDMTARQAVTLSRRMMKGHKWECFVFEMSFLGWEFLGLLTMGIFNVLFTNPYKTAAFTQYYAAIRAEAKAKGIPGAELLFDRYLYEKPAESLLRERYADVLEVVAHAPEEKNGLTGWRGFLARNFGVLFMRREEEREYERRQAEMVRVYELIDDTQGEAYPVRLYPIPEENRRKLVQSLNYMRHYSVWSLIVIFLGLSFFGWLWEVGMHLVSYGDFVNRGALHGPWLPIYGTGSVLILTLLYRLRRNPALEFTATIVVCGFLEYMTSLVMEIVTGGLKWWDYSGYFLNLNGRICAEGLLVFGIGGLAITYAIAPMADNLVSRVSEKRLKIVCTALLAVFFADAVYSQIHPNAGKGVTDISASFASPHPGTENSPDDAVTVCIQTGSHCRQRSGS
;
A
#
# COMPACT_ATOMS: atom_id res chain seq x y z
N MET A 1 30.59 -27.71 -9.16
CA MET A 1 29.41 -27.60 -10.05
C MET A 1 29.75 -26.69 -11.21
N THR A 2 29.32 -26.97 -12.45
CA THR A 2 29.69 -26.12 -13.61
C THR A 2 28.75 -24.92 -13.78
N ARG A 3 29.24 -23.81 -14.36
CA ARG A 3 28.45 -22.60 -14.67
C ARG A 3 27.19 -22.91 -15.50
N LYS A 4 27.29 -23.83 -16.45
CA LYS A 4 26.17 -24.28 -17.30
C LYS A 4 25.09 -25.01 -16.49
N GLN A 5 25.49 -25.82 -15.51
CA GLN A 5 24.54 -26.50 -14.61
C GLN A 5 23.82 -25.49 -13.71
N MET A 6 24.52 -24.52 -13.12
CA MET A 6 23.92 -23.49 -12.26
C MET A 6 22.88 -22.66 -13.02
N LYS A 7 23.20 -22.26 -14.27
CA LYS A 7 22.24 -21.59 -15.15
C LYS A 7 21.03 -22.45 -15.50
N LYS A 8 21.24 -23.73 -15.81
CA LYS A 8 20.15 -24.67 -16.13
C LYS A 8 19.20 -24.82 -14.93
N GLN A 9 19.75 -25.00 -13.72
CA GLN A 9 18.95 -25.10 -12.51
C GLN A 9 18.26 -23.78 -12.14
N GLY A 10 18.94 -22.65 -12.23
CA GLY A 10 18.33 -21.33 -12.03
C GLY A 10 17.16 -21.06 -12.99
N LYS A 11 17.29 -21.46 -14.27
CA LYS A 11 16.19 -21.39 -15.24
C LYS A 11 15.02 -22.32 -14.89
N ALA A 12 15.31 -23.51 -14.34
CA ALA A 12 14.27 -24.43 -13.88
C ALA A 12 13.50 -23.86 -12.67
N SER A 13 14.20 -23.32 -11.66
CA SER A 13 13.59 -22.63 -10.52
C SER A 13 12.77 -21.43 -10.96
N LEU A 14 13.26 -20.62 -11.91
CA LEU A 14 12.50 -19.50 -12.47
C LEU A 14 11.21 -19.95 -13.15
N LYS A 15 11.25 -21.00 -13.96
CA LYS A 15 10.03 -21.51 -14.62
C LYS A 15 8.99 -21.97 -13.60
N LYS A 16 9.44 -22.60 -12.52
CA LYS A 16 8.61 -23.12 -11.44
C LYS A 16 7.94 -22.02 -10.62
N HIS A 17 8.71 -20.96 -10.31
CA HIS A 17 8.33 -19.89 -9.40
C HIS A 17 8.22 -18.53 -10.10
N TYR A 18 7.81 -18.52 -11.37
CA TYR A 18 7.92 -17.35 -12.25
C TYR A 18 7.27 -16.09 -11.66
N PHE A 19 5.99 -16.18 -11.29
CA PHE A 19 5.23 -15.02 -10.81
C PHE A 19 5.82 -14.41 -9.53
N ILE A 20 6.18 -15.25 -8.55
CA ILE A 20 6.72 -14.73 -7.28
C ILE A 20 8.14 -14.17 -7.44
N PHE A 21 8.97 -14.75 -8.31
CA PHE A 21 10.31 -14.22 -8.60
C PHE A 21 10.25 -12.91 -9.37
N VAL A 22 9.37 -12.80 -10.37
CA VAL A 22 9.14 -11.52 -11.09
C VAL A 22 8.61 -10.47 -10.13
N ALA A 23 7.61 -10.79 -9.30
CA ALA A 23 7.09 -9.87 -8.30
C ALA A 23 8.18 -9.41 -7.33
N ALA A 24 9.04 -10.31 -6.84
CA ALA A 24 10.15 -9.95 -5.96
C ALA A 24 11.13 -8.96 -6.62
N CYS A 25 11.51 -9.21 -7.87
CA CYS A 25 12.39 -8.32 -8.62
C CYS A 25 11.73 -6.96 -8.96
N LEU A 26 10.42 -6.95 -9.26
CA LEU A 26 9.68 -5.74 -9.55
C LEU A 26 9.55 -4.85 -8.31
N ILE A 27 9.22 -5.43 -7.16
CA ILE A 27 9.19 -4.70 -5.88
C ILE A 27 10.59 -4.14 -5.56
N ALA A 28 11.65 -4.92 -5.82
CA ALA A 28 13.03 -4.47 -5.61
C ALA A 28 13.39 -3.26 -6.46
N ALA A 29 12.99 -3.28 -7.74
CA ALA A 29 13.20 -2.19 -8.67
C ALA A 29 12.41 -0.95 -8.27
N PHE A 30 11.13 -1.13 -7.91
CA PHE A 30 10.25 -0.04 -7.49
C PHE A 30 10.74 0.66 -6.22
N LEU A 31 11.21 -0.12 -5.23
CA LEU A 31 11.83 0.42 -4.02
C LEU A 31 13.22 1.02 -4.27
N ALA A 32 13.75 0.97 -5.49
CA ALA A 32 15.13 1.30 -5.83
C ALA A 32 16.17 0.58 -4.94
N ALA A 33 15.83 -0.61 -4.46
CA ALA A 33 16.71 -1.47 -3.68
C ALA A 33 17.74 -2.16 -4.58
N GLU A 34 17.29 -2.68 -5.73
CA GLU A 34 18.13 -3.30 -6.77
C GLU A 34 17.48 -3.11 -8.15
N PHE A 35 18.25 -3.27 -9.23
CA PHE A 35 17.74 -3.26 -10.61
C PHE A 35 17.08 -1.94 -11.08
N ARG A 36 17.36 -0.81 -10.43
CA ARG A 36 16.76 0.51 -10.75
C ARG A 36 16.78 0.85 -12.25
N SER A 37 17.88 0.52 -12.95
CA SER A 37 18.04 0.76 -14.39
C SER A 37 17.00 0.06 -15.27
N SER A 38 16.34 -0.98 -14.76
CA SER A 38 15.31 -1.72 -15.51
C SER A 38 13.97 -0.97 -15.58
N LEU A 39 13.78 0.10 -14.80
CA LEU A 39 12.57 0.92 -14.80
C LEU A 39 12.72 2.23 -15.59
N ASN A 40 13.84 2.44 -16.27
CA ASN A 40 14.12 3.67 -17.02
C ASN A 40 13.17 3.91 -18.23
N PHE A 41 12.26 2.99 -18.57
CA PHE A 41 11.22 3.25 -19.56
C PHE A 41 10.23 4.33 -19.10
N SER A 42 9.99 4.49 -17.79
CA SER A 42 9.07 5.50 -17.28
C SER A 42 9.61 6.92 -17.44
N SER A 43 10.94 7.07 -17.55
CA SER A 43 11.61 8.34 -17.85
C SER A 43 11.66 8.67 -19.36
N ALA A 44 11.18 7.79 -20.23
CA ALA A 44 11.14 8.06 -21.68
C ALA A 44 10.11 9.14 -22.05
N GLN A 45 9.03 9.32 -21.25
CA GLN A 45 8.08 10.43 -21.43
C GLN A 45 8.74 11.82 -21.25
N THR A 46 9.83 11.90 -20.49
CA THR A 46 10.58 13.15 -20.29
C THR A 46 11.39 13.54 -21.54
N TYR A 47 11.70 12.58 -22.42
CA TYR A 47 12.46 12.83 -23.65
C TYR A 47 11.60 13.43 -24.77
N GLU A 48 10.30 13.12 -24.79
CA GLU A 48 9.33 13.67 -25.75
C GLU A 48 9.15 15.19 -25.54
N GLN A 49 9.10 15.63 -24.28
CA GLN A 49 9.13 17.04 -23.90
C GLN A 49 10.44 17.75 -24.31
N THR A 50 11.56 17.03 -24.36
CA THR A 50 12.87 17.61 -24.74
C THR A 50 12.99 17.77 -26.27
N TYR A 51 12.34 16.91 -27.06
CA TYR A 51 12.38 16.97 -28.52
C TYR A 51 11.45 18.05 -29.11
N GLU A 52 10.27 18.27 -28.52
CA GLU A 52 9.44 19.44 -28.87
C GLU A 52 10.20 20.75 -28.61
N GLN A 53 10.98 20.80 -27.52
CA GLN A 53 11.82 21.95 -27.17
C GLN A 53 12.98 22.20 -28.15
N ILE A 54 13.59 21.14 -28.70
CA ILE A 54 14.69 21.26 -29.68
C ILE A 54 14.15 21.56 -31.10
N GLY A 55 12.93 21.11 -31.42
CA GLY A 55 12.29 21.36 -32.71
C GLY A 55 11.93 22.84 -32.92
N ASP A 56 11.45 23.50 -31.87
CA ASP A 56 11.12 24.94 -31.93
C ASP A 56 12.38 25.80 -32.09
N ASP A 57 13.49 25.46 -31.41
CA ASP A 57 14.76 26.21 -31.46
C ASP A 57 15.46 26.17 -32.85
N LEU A 58 15.24 25.12 -33.65
CA LEU A 58 15.85 25.00 -34.99
C LEU A 58 15.08 25.73 -36.10
N SER A 59 13.85 26.21 -35.85
CA SER A 59 12.95 26.67 -36.91
C SER A 59 13.04 28.16 -37.27
N GLY A 60 13.99 28.91 -36.68
CA GLY A 60 14.59 30.11 -37.28
C GLY A 60 13.66 31.17 -37.89
N GLY A 61 12.46 31.40 -37.32
CA GLY A 61 11.47 32.36 -37.80
C GLY A 61 11.18 33.44 -36.76
N GLY A 62 11.48 34.70 -37.08
CA GLY A 62 11.63 35.77 -36.10
C GLY A 62 10.37 36.31 -35.44
N SER A 63 10.49 36.54 -34.13
CA SER A 63 10.06 37.78 -33.45
C SER A 63 10.81 37.83 -32.12
N TYR A 64 11.62 38.86 -31.91
CA TYR A 64 12.34 39.07 -30.65
C TYR A 64 11.34 39.51 -29.56
N ASN A 65 10.56 38.58 -29.05
CA ASN A 65 10.11 38.65 -27.67
C ASN A 65 11.25 38.11 -26.82
N VAL A 66 11.80 38.93 -25.94
CA VAL A 66 12.66 38.46 -24.84
C VAL A 66 11.78 37.64 -23.90
N LYS A 67 11.47 36.40 -24.29
CA LYS A 67 11.12 35.35 -23.36
C LYS A 67 12.44 34.97 -22.71
N THR A 68 12.73 35.59 -21.58
CA THR A 68 13.60 34.97 -20.57
C THR A 68 13.25 33.49 -20.52
N ASN A 69 14.26 32.62 -20.66
CA ASN A 69 14.15 31.18 -20.47
C ASN A 69 13.60 30.91 -19.07
N MET A 70 12.28 30.98 -18.92
CA MET A 70 11.57 30.61 -17.72
C MET A 70 11.62 29.09 -17.70
N ARG A 71 12.64 28.56 -17.00
CA ARG A 71 12.57 27.20 -16.47
C ARG A 71 11.16 27.02 -15.92
N SER A 72 10.48 25.94 -16.29
CA SER A 72 9.21 25.58 -15.68
C SER A 72 9.42 25.59 -14.17
N ILE A 73 8.81 26.56 -13.49
CA ILE A 73 9.02 26.77 -12.08
C ILE A 73 8.60 25.49 -11.35
N GLY A 74 9.52 24.88 -10.62
CA GLY A 74 9.28 23.66 -9.87
C GLY A 74 9.15 23.91 -8.38
N TRP A 75 8.62 22.94 -7.64
CA TRP A 75 8.59 22.98 -6.17
C TRP A 75 9.98 23.19 -5.53
N ALA A 76 11.06 22.78 -6.22
CA ALA A 76 12.43 23.02 -5.79
C ALA A 76 12.82 24.51 -5.84
N ASP A 77 12.30 25.24 -6.83
CA ASP A 77 12.47 26.69 -6.91
C ASP A 77 11.69 27.36 -5.78
N VAL A 78 10.48 26.88 -5.46
CA VAL A 78 9.68 27.37 -4.31
C VAL A 78 10.46 27.24 -3.01
N LEU A 79 11.04 26.07 -2.76
CA LEU A 79 11.83 25.83 -1.56
C LEU A 79 13.10 26.71 -1.52
N ARG A 80 13.73 26.97 -2.68
CA ARG A 80 14.90 27.83 -2.78
C ARG A 80 14.56 29.30 -2.51
N THR A 81 13.50 29.83 -3.10
CA THR A 81 13.06 31.22 -2.89
C THR A 81 12.69 31.48 -1.44
N ILE A 82 12.01 30.52 -0.79
CA ILE A 82 11.71 30.60 0.65
C ILE A 82 13.00 30.53 1.48
N ALA A 83 13.96 29.70 1.10
CA ALA A 83 15.27 29.62 1.79
C ALA A 83 16.12 30.89 1.62
N GLU A 84 15.92 31.64 0.54
CA GLU A 84 16.56 32.93 0.27
C GLU A 84 15.88 34.09 1.04
N GLY A 85 14.80 33.82 1.77
CA GLY A 85 14.15 34.75 2.70
C GLY A 85 12.89 35.43 2.16
N ASP A 86 12.37 35.01 1.00
CA ASP A 86 11.17 35.59 0.39
C ASP A 86 9.99 34.60 0.40
N THR A 87 9.31 34.53 1.55
CA THR A 87 8.15 33.64 1.76
C THR A 87 6.92 34.07 0.98
N GLN A 88 6.77 35.36 0.71
CA GLN A 88 5.63 35.87 -0.05
C GLN A 88 5.77 35.49 -1.52
N MET A 89 6.95 35.69 -2.11
CA MET A 89 7.24 35.23 -3.46
C MET A 89 7.16 33.71 -3.57
N GLY A 90 7.61 32.96 -2.55
CA GLY A 90 7.45 31.50 -2.50
C GLY A 90 5.98 31.04 -2.47
N ARG A 91 5.10 31.75 -1.77
CA ARG A 91 3.65 31.50 -1.75
C ARG A 91 3.01 31.77 -3.09
N GLU A 92 3.29 32.95 -3.67
CA GLU A 92 2.80 33.34 -4.99
C GLU A 92 3.24 32.35 -6.05
N MET A 93 4.49 31.90 -5.98
CA MET A 93 5.05 30.93 -6.91
C MET A 93 4.42 29.53 -6.75
N SER A 94 4.13 29.09 -5.52
CA SER A 94 3.37 27.86 -5.28
C SER A 94 1.96 27.93 -5.86
N GLU A 95 1.25 29.05 -5.69
CA GLU A 95 -0.09 29.23 -6.28
C GLU A 95 -0.02 29.29 -7.81
N GLN A 96 0.97 29.95 -8.40
CA GLN A 96 1.19 29.94 -9.85
C GLN A 96 1.46 28.52 -10.40
N ILE A 97 2.29 27.70 -9.72
CA ILE A 97 2.53 26.31 -10.15
C ILE A 97 1.24 25.49 -10.07
N LYS A 98 0.43 25.72 -9.02
CA LYS A 98 -0.85 25.04 -8.84
C LYS A 98 -1.84 25.43 -9.94
N GLU A 99 -1.96 26.72 -10.26
CA GLU A 99 -2.82 27.22 -11.35
C GLU A 99 -2.37 26.70 -12.71
N ASN A 100 -1.07 26.81 -13.03
CA ASN A 100 -0.51 26.28 -14.27
C ASN A 100 -0.72 24.76 -14.40
N ALA A 101 -0.57 24.00 -13.31
CA ALA A 101 -0.79 22.55 -13.30
C ALA A 101 -2.28 22.18 -13.46
N ILE A 102 -3.20 23.03 -12.99
CA ILE A 102 -4.65 22.89 -13.18
C ILE A 102 -5.02 23.23 -14.63
N GLU A 103 -4.44 24.28 -15.21
CA GLU A 103 -4.69 24.74 -16.57
C GLU A 103 -4.17 23.74 -17.62
N HIS A 104 -2.95 23.23 -17.45
CA HIS A 104 -2.39 22.16 -18.29
C HIS A 104 -3.18 20.84 -18.19
N ALA A 105 -3.86 20.58 -17.07
CA ALA A 105 -4.71 19.40 -16.95
C ALA A 105 -6.03 19.53 -17.71
N ASN A 106 -6.49 20.75 -17.99
CA ASN A 106 -7.68 20.99 -18.81
C ASN A 106 -7.42 20.82 -20.32
N SER A 107 -6.16 20.93 -20.77
CA SER A 107 -5.77 20.75 -22.18
C SER A 107 -5.23 19.34 -22.51
N GLY A 108 -4.92 18.52 -21.50
CA GLY A 108 -4.40 17.16 -21.64
C GLY A 108 -5.44 16.03 -21.64
N ASN A 109 -4.98 14.78 -21.70
CA ASN A 109 -5.84 13.59 -21.66
C ASN A 109 -6.62 13.57 -20.32
N PRO A 110 -7.97 13.55 -20.33
CA PRO A 110 -8.81 13.65 -19.12
C PRO A 110 -8.62 12.48 -18.13
N ALA A 111 -7.79 11.50 -18.49
CA ALA A 111 -7.50 10.33 -17.69
C ALA A 111 -6.65 10.59 -16.43
N PHE A 112 -6.03 11.76 -16.31
CA PHE A 112 -5.26 12.16 -15.12
C PHE A 112 -5.70 13.54 -14.62
N GLY A 113 -7.00 13.84 -14.71
CA GLY A 113 -7.57 15.13 -14.34
C GLY A 113 -7.08 15.61 -12.97
N ARG A 114 -6.33 16.72 -12.97
CA ARG A 114 -5.70 17.29 -11.76
C ARG A 114 -6.59 18.30 -11.05
N THR A 115 -7.79 18.56 -11.55
CA THR A 115 -8.60 19.70 -11.11
C THR A 115 -9.50 19.37 -9.92
N ARG A 116 -9.95 18.12 -9.75
CA ARG A 116 -10.92 17.70 -8.71
C ARG A 116 -10.61 16.29 -8.21
N GLY A 117 -10.65 16.07 -6.89
CA GLY A 117 -10.12 14.84 -6.27
C GLY A 117 -9.43 15.09 -4.93
N VAL A 118 -9.45 14.12 -4.03
CA VAL A 118 -8.60 14.13 -2.82
C VAL A 118 -7.16 13.83 -3.22
N PHE A 119 -6.94 12.85 -4.12
CA PHE A 119 -5.64 12.56 -4.72
C PHE A 119 -5.19 13.70 -5.62
N SER A 120 -6.06 14.32 -6.41
CA SER A 120 -5.66 15.49 -7.18
C SER A 120 -5.28 16.66 -6.26
N GLY A 121 -6.00 16.86 -5.15
CA GLY A 121 -5.67 17.84 -4.11
C GLY A 121 -4.31 17.56 -3.48
N ILE A 122 -4.06 16.34 -3.02
CA ILE A 122 -2.76 15.92 -2.44
C ILE A 122 -1.65 16.07 -3.48
N VAL A 123 -1.86 15.57 -4.70
CA VAL A 123 -0.87 15.63 -5.78
C VAL A 123 -0.59 17.07 -6.17
N ASN A 124 -1.59 17.94 -6.25
CA ASN A 124 -1.40 19.37 -6.52
C ASN A 124 -0.64 20.04 -5.39
N GLN A 125 -1.01 19.80 -4.14
CA GLN A 125 -0.31 20.36 -2.99
C GLN A 125 1.16 19.90 -2.90
N VAL A 126 1.46 18.66 -3.30
CA VAL A 126 2.82 18.14 -3.37
C VAL A 126 3.56 18.71 -4.58
N THR A 127 2.91 18.81 -5.74
CA THR A 127 3.52 19.29 -6.99
C THR A 127 3.79 20.81 -6.95
N SER A 128 2.87 21.57 -6.36
CA SER A 128 2.99 23.03 -6.19
C SER A 128 3.95 23.42 -5.07
N GLY A 129 4.29 22.48 -4.17
CA GLY A 129 5.04 22.77 -2.97
C GLY A 129 4.23 23.47 -1.88
N SER A 130 2.90 23.60 -2.01
CA SER A 130 2.08 24.31 -1.03
C SER A 130 2.12 23.64 0.36
N ILE A 131 2.23 22.30 0.44
CA ILE A 131 2.44 21.60 1.72
C ILE A 131 3.71 22.09 2.42
N ILE A 132 4.78 22.33 1.65
CA ILE A 132 6.04 22.82 2.19
C ILE A 132 5.87 24.24 2.68
N VAL A 133 5.22 25.11 1.89
CA VAL A 133 4.91 26.49 2.28
C VAL A 133 4.12 26.56 3.59
N THR A 134 3.05 25.76 3.71
CA THR A 134 2.24 25.66 4.93
C THR A 134 3.06 25.14 6.11
N ALA A 135 3.91 24.12 5.89
CA ALA A 135 4.75 23.57 6.93
C ALA A 135 5.84 24.56 7.40
N VAL A 136 6.47 25.31 6.48
CA VAL A 136 7.42 26.38 6.81
C VAL A 136 6.72 27.45 7.63
N ALA A 137 5.54 27.91 7.20
CA ALA A 137 4.77 28.92 7.93
C ALA A 137 4.36 28.44 9.34
N ALA A 138 3.94 27.17 9.47
CA ALA A 138 3.61 26.58 10.76
C ALA A 138 4.83 26.50 11.69
N ILE A 139 5.99 26.07 11.18
CA ILE A 139 7.21 26.00 11.98
C ILE A 139 7.71 27.40 12.33
N ALA A 140 7.69 28.33 11.38
CA ALA A 140 8.07 29.72 11.59
C ALA A 140 7.20 30.40 12.65
N SER A 141 5.91 30.08 12.71
CA SER A 141 5.00 30.59 13.75
C SER A 141 5.38 30.12 15.17
N VAL A 142 6.06 28.99 15.29
CA VAL A 142 6.52 28.43 16.57
C VAL A 142 7.95 28.85 16.90
N THR A 143 8.85 28.90 15.92
CA THR A 143 10.28 29.17 16.11
C THR A 143 10.63 30.65 15.99
N GLY A 144 9.73 31.48 15.47
CA GLY A 144 9.97 32.90 15.19
C GLY A 144 10.94 33.16 14.02
N SER A 145 11.35 32.13 13.27
CA SER A 145 12.26 32.26 12.14
C SER A 145 11.87 31.33 10.98
N GLU A 146 11.66 31.93 9.81
CA GLU A 146 11.29 31.23 8.58
C GLU A 146 12.42 30.34 8.06
N ASN A 147 13.66 30.83 8.12
CA ASN A 147 14.86 30.06 7.77
C ASN A 147 15.04 28.84 8.67
N ALA A 148 14.70 28.95 9.96
CA ALA A 148 14.70 27.80 10.87
C ALA A 148 13.64 26.77 10.45
N GLY A 149 12.46 27.21 9.98
CA GLY A 149 11.42 26.34 9.46
C GLY A 149 11.85 25.53 8.23
N VAL A 150 12.47 26.18 7.24
CA VAL A 150 13.01 25.51 6.06
C VAL A 150 14.12 24.52 6.45
N MET A 151 15.05 24.92 7.31
CA MET A 151 16.14 24.05 7.77
C MET A 151 15.61 22.81 8.50
N ILE A 152 14.60 22.96 9.35
CA ILE A 152 13.96 21.83 10.04
C ILE A 152 13.32 20.86 9.02
N LEU A 153 12.64 21.37 7.98
CA LEU A 153 12.05 20.53 6.94
C LEU A 153 13.09 19.81 6.09
N ILE A 154 14.20 20.47 5.72
CA ILE A 154 15.30 19.84 5.01
C ILE A 154 15.90 18.71 5.85
N VAL A 155 16.15 18.96 7.14
CA VAL A 155 16.68 17.95 8.07
C VAL A 155 15.69 16.80 8.24
N LEU A 156 14.40 17.08 8.42
CA LEU A 156 13.35 16.06 8.54
C LEU A 156 13.25 15.21 7.27
N GLY A 157 13.23 15.85 6.09
CA GLY A 157 13.19 15.17 4.80
C GLY A 157 14.43 14.30 4.57
N ALA A 158 15.62 14.80 4.91
CA ALA A 158 16.87 14.03 4.85
C ALA A 158 16.85 12.83 5.82
N LEU A 159 16.32 13.01 7.04
CA LEU A 159 16.17 11.93 8.02
C LEU A 159 15.16 10.87 7.53
N LEU A 160 14.02 11.28 6.96
CA LEU A 160 13.02 10.38 6.41
C LEU A 160 13.57 9.57 5.22
N MET A 161 14.27 10.23 4.29
CA MET A 161 14.93 9.54 3.17
C MET A 161 16.02 8.59 3.65
N SER A 162 16.83 9.00 4.62
CA SER A 162 17.86 8.16 5.24
C SER A 162 17.25 6.94 5.95
N PHE A 163 16.15 7.13 6.67
CA PHE A 163 15.41 6.06 7.34
C PHE A 163 14.80 5.08 6.33
N PHE A 164 14.17 5.58 5.27
CA PHE A 164 13.63 4.76 4.19
C PHE A 164 14.74 3.96 3.49
N TRP A 165 15.85 4.61 3.14
CA TRP A 165 17.00 3.92 2.57
C TRP A 165 17.55 2.85 3.51
N PHE A 166 17.78 3.18 4.78
CA PHE A 166 18.37 2.29 5.77
C PHE A 166 17.49 1.06 6.09
N LEU A 167 16.19 1.26 6.31
CA LEU A 167 15.27 0.19 6.69
C LEU A 167 14.67 -0.55 5.51
N VAL A 168 14.36 0.13 4.42
CA VAL A 168 13.64 -0.48 3.29
C VAL A 168 14.63 -0.86 2.20
N GLN A 169 15.24 0.12 1.53
CA GLN A 169 16.04 -0.12 0.32
C GLN A 169 17.25 -1.02 0.59
N ASN A 170 17.96 -0.77 1.68
CA ASN A 170 19.17 -1.50 2.07
C ASN A 170 18.87 -2.92 2.62
N THR A 171 17.68 -3.14 3.19
CA THR A 171 17.28 -4.44 3.78
C THR A 171 16.60 -5.35 2.77
N PHE A 172 15.85 -4.79 1.82
CA PHE A 172 15.06 -5.55 0.85
C PHE A 172 15.87 -6.58 0.03
N PRO A 173 17.16 -6.35 -0.31
CA PRO A 173 17.98 -7.38 -0.92
C PRO A 173 17.97 -8.70 -0.14
N VAL A 174 18.07 -8.66 1.20
CA VAL A 174 18.04 -9.85 2.07
C VAL A 174 16.71 -10.60 1.94
N VAL A 175 15.60 -9.87 1.89
CA VAL A 175 14.25 -10.44 1.73
C VAL A 175 14.14 -11.20 0.41
N ILE A 176 14.60 -10.60 -0.69
CA ILE A 176 14.61 -11.26 -2.00
C ILE A 176 15.44 -12.54 -1.94
N ARG A 177 16.64 -12.53 -1.33
CA ARG A 177 17.51 -13.72 -1.27
C ARG A 177 16.81 -14.84 -0.53
N ARG A 178 16.05 -14.54 0.52
CA ARG A 178 15.24 -15.54 1.23
C ARG A 178 14.21 -16.20 0.30
N VAL A 179 13.45 -15.40 -0.45
CA VAL A 179 12.44 -15.90 -1.42
C VAL A 179 13.08 -16.82 -2.46
N PHE A 180 14.22 -16.41 -3.03
CA PHE A 180 14.91 -17.20 -4.05
C PHE A 180 15.57 -18.47 -3.49
N MET A 181 16.12 -18.42 -2.28
CA MET A 181 16.72 -19.60 -1.62
C MET A 181 15.68 -20.69 -1.36
N GLU A 182 14.47 -20.34 -0.94
CA GLU A 182 13.40 -21.32 -0.76
C GLU A 182 12.93 -21.91 -2.09
N GLY A 183 12.88 -21.09 -3.15
CA GLY A 183 12.56 -21.54 -4.50
C GLY A 183 13.63 -22.42 -5.17
N LEU A 184 14.78 -22.67 -4.51
CA LEU A 184 15.77 -23.64 -4.99
C LEU A 184 15.25 -25.07 -4.92
N LEU A 185 14.72 -25.44 -3.75
CA LEU A 185 14.39 -26.82 -3.39
C LEU A 185 12.89 -27.10 -3.40
N TYR A 186 12.09 -26.14 -2.94
CA TYR A 186 10.67 -26.34 -2.67
C TYR A 186 9.79 -26.17 -3.90
N ASP A 187 8.62 -26.81 -3.86
CA ASP A 187 7.60 -26.82 -4.91
C ASP A 187 6.72 -25.57 -4.90
N ARG A 188 6.53 -24.98 -3.73
CA ARG A 188 5.82 -23.72 -3.52
C ARG A 188 6.64 -22.76 -2.67
N VAL A 189 6.57 -21.46 -3.00
CA VAL A 189 7.10 -20.38 -2.17
C VAL A 189 5.94 -19.48 -1.75
N THR A 190 5.76 -19.31 -0.44
CA THR A 190 4.64 -18.53 0.11
C THR A 190 4.94 -17.02 0.07
N THR A 191 3.93 -16.19 -0.16
CA THR A 191 4.07 -14.72 -0.17
C THR A 191 4.47 -14.16 1.20
N GLN A 192 4.23 -14.90 2.27
CA GLN A 192 4.62 -14.53 3.64
C GLN A 192 6.14 -14.38 3.81
N ARG A 193 6.96 -14.86 2.86
CA ARG A 193 8.42 -14.70 2.91
C ARG A 193 8.89 -13.26 2.72
N PHE A 194 8.08 -12.41 2.10
CA PHE A 194 8.40 -10.96 2.01
C PHE A 194 8.45 -10.27 3.38
N VAL A 195 7.75 -10.81 4.38
CA VAL A 195 7.73 -10.30 5.76
C VAL A 195 8.53 -11.16 6.74
N PHE A 196 9.35 -12.09 6.23
CA PHE A 196 10.15 -13.02 7.03
C PHE A 196 10.96 -12.33 8.14
N LEU A 197 11.71 -11.27 7.80
CA LEU A 197 12.57 -10.56 8.75
C LEU A 197 11.78 -9.86 9.87
N LEU A 198 10.54 -9.42 9.60
CA LEU A 198 9.64 -8.88 10.61
C LEU A 198 9.17 -9.98 11.56
N ARG A 199 8.84 -11.16 11.02
CA ARG A 199 8.34 -12.31 11.79
C ARG A 199 9.38 -12.86 12.78
N VAL A 200 10.64 -12.89 12.39
CA VAL A 200 11.74 -13.30 13.27
C VAL A 200 12.26 -12.15 14.15
N LYS A 201 11.69 -10.94 14.04
CA LYS A 201 12.11 -9.70 14.74
C LYS A 201 13.58 -9.34 14.51
N LYS A 202 14.13 -9.65 13.34
CA LYS A 202 15.54 -9.37 12.99
C LYS A 202 15.69 -8.32 11.89
N TRP A 203 14.63 -7.57 11.57
CA TRP A 203 14.68 -6.48 10.59
C TRP A 203 15.82 -5.50 10.86
N MET A 204 15.88 -4.94 12.07
CA MET A 204 16.94 -3.99 12.46
C MET A 204 18.35 -4.58 12.37
N LYS A 205 18.54 -5.86 12.75
CA LYS A 205 19.84 -6.54 12.65
C LYS A 205 20.26 -6.74 11.19
N ALA A 206 19.32 -7.11 10.32
CA ALA A 206 19.56 -7.26 8.89
C ALA A 206 19.90 -5.91 8.24
N SER A 207 19.10 -4.86 8.52
CA SER A 207 19.36 -3.48 8.06
C SER A 207 20.75 -3.00 8.49
N TRP A 208 21.08 -3.18 9.78
CA TRP A 208 22.39 -2.80 10.31
C TRP A 208 23.55 -3.55 9.64
N THR A 209 23.40 -4.86 9.40
CA THR A 209 24.43 -5.65 8.74
C THR A 209 24.66 -5.21 7.30
N MET A 210 23.57 -4.94 6.55
CA MET A 210 23.65 -4.43 5.19
C MET A 210 24.25 -3.02 5.15
N PHE A 211 23.94 -2.18 6.13
CA PHE A 211 24.55 -0.85 6.28
C PHE A 211 26.06 -0.93 6.52
N VAL A 212 26.51 -1.78 7.45
CA VAL A 212 27.94 -1.97 7.72
C VAL A 212 28.67 -2.53 6.48
N LYS A 213 28.05 -3.46 5.74
CA LYS A 213 28.57 -3.93 4.44
C LYS A 213 28.73 -2.75 3.47
N TYR A 214 27.73 -1.88 3.38
CA TYR A 214 27.75 -0.70 2.52
C TYR A 214 28.88 0.26 2.92
N VAL A 215 28.98 0.63 4.20
CA VAL A 215 30.07 1.48 4.73
C VAL A 215 31.45 0.90 4.41
N PHE A 216 31.67 -0.39 4.68
CA PHE A 216 32.93 -1.04 4.35
C PHE A 216 33.22 -1.01 2.85
N TYR A 217 32.22 -1.25 2.01
CA TYR A 217 32.39 -1.17 0.56
C TYR A 217 32.71 0.25 0.10
N SER A 218 32.02 1.28 0.60
CA SER A 218 32.27 2.69 0.30
C SER A 218 33.70 3.11 0.66
N LEU A 219 34.20 2.67 1.82
CA LEU A 219 35.60 2.91 2.21
C LEU A 219 36.59 2.27 1.23
N TRP A 220 36.30 1.07 0.72
CA TRP A 220 37.13 0.42 -0.30
C TRP A 220 36.99 1.06 -1.68
N CYS A 221 35.89 1.75 -1.97
CA CYS A 221 35.71 2.49 -3.23
C CYS A 221 36.63 3.71 -3.34
N LEU A 222 37.21 4.17 -2.23
CA LEU A 222 38.31 5.15 -2.23
C LEU A 222 39.59 4.60 -2.88
N THR A 223 39.65 3.29 -3.17
CA THR A 223 40.77 2.65 -3.86
C THR A 223 40.29 2.00 -5.15
N ILE A 224 40.96 2.26 -6.28
CA ILE A 224 40.57 1.71 -7.60
C ILE A 224 40.53 0.17 -7.58
N VAL A 225 41.55 -0.45 -6.98
CA VAL A 225 41.63 -1.93 -6.84
C VAL A 225 40.57 -2.47 -5.88
N GLY A 226 40.22 -1.70 -4.84
CA GLY A 226 39.25 -2.09 -3.84
C GLY A 226 37.85 -2.23 -4.39
N ILE A 227 37.43 -1.39 -5.35
CA ILE A 227 36.11 -1.44 -6.00
C ILE A 227 35.82 -2.85 -6.51
N ALA A 228 36.65 -3.35 -7.45
CA ALA A 228 36.41 -4.64 -8.09
C ALA A 228 36.58 -5.82 -7.10
N VAL A 229 37.66 -5.81 -6.31
CA VAL A 229 37.98 -6.96 -5.43
C VAL A 229 36.97 -7.08 -4.28
N LYS A 230 36.53 -5.96 -3.71
CA LYS A 230 35.66 -5.96 -2.51
C LYS A 230 34.19 -6.10 -2.86
N HIS A 231 33.79 -5.66 -4.06
CA HIS A 231 32.48 -5.98 -4.61
C HIS A 231 32.22 -7.50 -4.55
N TYR A 232 33.11 -8.29 -5.16
CA TYR A 232 32.99 -9.76 -5.15
C TYR A 232 33.29 -10.38 -3.78
N SER A 233 34.12 -9.75 -2.95
CA SER A 233 34.37 -10.26 -1.59
C SER A 233 33.13 -10.19 -0.68
N TYR A 234 32.28 -9.18 -0.87
CA TYR A 234 31.08 -8.93 -0.07
C TYR A 234 29.79 -9.39 -0.76
N TYR A 235 29.91 -10.06 -1.90
CA TYR A 235 28.78 -10.46 -2.74
C TYR A 235 27.79 -11.38 -2.02
N LEU A 236 28.29 -12.27 -1.15
CA LEU A 236 27.46 -13.28 -0.45
C LEU A 236 26.81 -12.78 0.84
N VAL A 237 27.13 -11.56 1.31
CA VAL A 237 26.57 -11.00 2.55
C VAL A 237 25.03 -11.05 2.60
N PRO A 238 24.27 -10.58 1.59
CA PRO A 238 22.81 -10.64 1.65
C PRO A 238 22.26 -12.07 1.70
N TYR A 239 22.96 -13.05 1.11
CA TYR A 239 22.58 -14.47 1.19
C TYR A 239 22.82 -15.05 2.59
N ILE A 240 23.99 -14.75 3.18
CA ILE A 240 24.35 -15.16 4.54
C ILE A 240 23.35 -14.60 5.56
N VAL A 241 22.98 -13.32 5.45
CA VAL A 241 22.01 -12.67 6.35
C VAL A 241 20.59 -13.21 6.12
N ALA A 242 20.24 -13.57 4.90
CA ALA A 242 18.94 -14.18 4.60
C ALA A 242 18.81 -15.61 5.15
N GLU A 243 19.94 -16.33 5.28
CA GLU A 243 20.00 -17.63 5.93
C GLU A 243 20.03 -17.52 7.46
N ASN A 244 20.86 -16.63 7.99
CA ASN A 244 21.00 -16.38 9.42
C ASN A 244 21.01 -14.87 9.73
N PRO A 245 19.83 -14.27 10.00
CA PRO A 245 19.70 -12.85 10.29
C PRO A 245 20.14 -12.48 11.72
N ASP A 246 20.51 -13.44 12.57
CA ASP A 246 20.96 -13.16 13.94
C ASP A 246 22.46 -12.87 14.06
N MET A 247 23.23 -13.16 12.99
CA MET A 247 24.67 -12.89 12.91
C MET A 247 25.01 -11.42 13.11
N THR A 248 26.17 -11.15 13.70
CA THR A 248 26.72 -9.79 13.73
C THR A 248 27.23 -9.38 12.35
N ALA A 249 27.21 -8.07 12.08
CA ALA A 249 27.64 -7.53 10.79
C ALA A 249 29.07 -7.94 10.40
N ARG A 250 30.00 -7.91 11.37
CA ARG A 250 31.39 -8.30 11.15
C ARG A 250 31.52 -9.79 10.83
N GLN A 251 30.75 -10.65 11.48
CA GLN A 251 30.73 -12.10 11.20
C GLN A 251 30.25 -12.35 9.76
N ALA A 252 29.14 -11.74 9.34
CA ALA A 252 28.59 -11.92 8.00
C ALA A 252 29.56 -11.46 6.89
N VAL A 253 30.14 -10.26 7.03
CA VAL A 253 31.12 -9.73 6.07
C VAL A 253 32.39 -10.58 6.03
N THR A 254 32.90 -11.00 7.19
CA THR A 254 34.12 -11.82 7.27
C THR A 254 33.90 -13.21 6.67
N LEU A 255 32.75 -13.82 6.94
CA LEU A 255 32.37 -15.11 6.37
C LEU A 255 32.27 -15.01 4.83
N SER A 256 31.60 -13.99 4.29
CA SER A 256 31.55 -13.74 2.84
C SER A 256 32.95 -13.65 2.24
N ARG A 257 33.87 -12.90 2.86
CA ARG A 257 35.26 -12.78 2.37
C ARG A 257 35.99 -14.13 2.34
N ARG A 258 35.79 -14.98 3.35
CA ARG A 258 36.41 -16.31 3.45
C ARG A 258 35.83 -17.25 2.40
N MET A 259 34.51 -17.29 2.26
CA MET A 259 33.80 -18.08 1.24
C MET A 259 34.21 -17.68 -0.18
N MET A 260 34.46 -16.38 -0.43
CA MET A 260 34.86 -15.87 -1.74
C MET A 260 36.36 -15.96 -2.03
N LYS A 261 37.19 -16.51 -1.11
CA LYS A 261 38.63 -16.69 -1.35
C LYS A 261 38.83 -17.81 -2.38
N GLY A 262 39.35 -17.45 -3.56
CA GLY A 262 39.51 -18.36 -4.71
C GLY A 262 38.38 -18.26 -5.74
N HIS A 263 37.23 -17.71 -5.38
CA HIS A 263 36.02 -17.69 -6.23
C HIS A 263 35.66 -16.31 -6.81
N LYS A 264 36.41 -15.24 -6.48
CA LYS A 264 36.10 -13.87 -6.96
C LYS A 264 36.10 -13.77 -8.48
N TRP A 265 37.14 -14.31 -9.13
CA TRP A 265 37.26 -14.31 -10.59
C TRP A 265 36.16 -15.17 -11.23
N GLU A 266 35.88 -16.34 -10.64
CA GLU A 266 34.78 -17.19 -11.08
C GLU A 266 33.43 -16.47 -11.05
N CYS A 267 33.16 -15.73 -9.96
CA CYS A 267 31.94 -14.93 -9.80
C CYS A 267 31.85 -13.80 -10.83
N PHE A 268 32.94 -13.08 -11.08
CA PHE A 268 33.01 -12.05 -12.13
C PHE A 268 32.69 -12.64 -13.51
N VAL A 269 33.36 -13.73 -13.90
CA VAL A 269 33.11 -14.37 -15.19
C VAL A 269 31.69 -14.94 -15.26
N PHE A 270 31.12 -15.40 -14.13
CA PHE A 270 29.74 -15.83 -14.07
C PHE A 270 28.76 -14.67 -14.29
N GLU A 271 29.01 -13.50 -13.70
CA GLU A 271 28.23 -12.29 -13.95
C GLU A 271 28.30 -11.84 -15.40
N MET A 272 29.51 -11.76 -15.97
CA MET A 272 29.75 -11.38 -17.37
C MET A 272 29.00 -12.27 -18.35
N SER A 273 28.75 -13.52 -17.99
CA SER A 273 27.99 -14.45 -18.82
C SER A 273 26.49 -14.13 -18.92
N PHE A 274 26.00 -13.10 -18.21
CA PHE A 274 24.64 -12.56 -18.33
C PHE A 274 24.54 -11.27 -19.16
N LEU A 275 25.67 -10.64 -19.55
CA LEU A 275 25.66 -9.38 -20.28
C LEU A 275 24.83 -9.41 -21.57
N GLY A 276 24.83 -10.53 -22.30
CA GLY A 276 24.00 -10.66 -23.51
C GLY A 276 22.49 -10.55 -23.21
N TRP A 277 22.04 -11.01 -22.04
CA TRP A 277 20.64 -10.86 -21.61
C TRP A 277 20.34 -9.44 -21.14
N GLU A 278 21.30 -8.80 -20.46
CA GLU A 278 21.17 -7.40 -20.03
C GLU A 278 21.13 -6.43 -21.23
N PHE A 279 21.88 -6.72 -22.29
CA PHE A 279 21.85 -6.00 -23.56
C PHE A 279 20.49 -6.14 -24.27
N LEU A 280 19.91 -7.35 -24.29
CA LEU A 280 18.54 -7.55 -24.79
C LEU A 280 17.50 -6.78 -23.95
N GLY A 281 17.76 -6.65 -22.65
CA GLY A 281 17.04 -5.76 -21.76
C GLY A 281 17.07 -4.31 -22.22
N LEU A 282 18.24 -3.80 -22.60
CA LEU A 282 18.39 -2.44 -23.10
C LEU A 282 17.59 -2.21 -24.40
N LEU A 283 17.59 -3.17 -25.32
CA LEU A 283 16.81 -3.11 -26.57
C LEU A 283 15.29 -3.10 -26.34
N THR A 284 14.82 -3.59 -25.19
CA THR A 284 13.40 -3.65 -24.82
C THR A 284 13.02 -2.60 -23.77
N MET A 285 13.80 -1.51 -23.69
CA MET A 285 13.62 -0.42 -22.71
C MET A 285 13.56 -0.92 -21.25
N GLY A 286 14.21 -2.04 -20.93
CA GLY A 286 14.24 -2.61 -19.58
C GLY A 286 13.12 -3.60 -19.25
N ILE A 287 12.08 -3.73 -20.09
CA ILE A 287 10.95 -4.66 -19.84
C ILE A 287 11.45 -6.11 -19.75
N PHE A 288 12.32 -6.53 -20.67
CA PHE A 288 12.88 -7.89 -20.64
C PHE A 288 13.74 -8.13 -19.39
N ASN A 289 14.39 -7.10 -18.85
CA ASN A 289 15.16 -7.23 -17.61
C ASN A 289 14.25 -7.49 -16.41
N VAL A 290 13.14 -6.75 -16.28
CA VAL A 290 12.17 -6.95 -15.20
C VAL A 290 11.52 -8.33 -15.28
N LEU A 291 11.08 -8.74 -16.48
CA LEU A 291 10.29 -9.96 -16.67
C LEU A 291 11.11 -11.25 -16.74
N PHE A 292 12.40 -11.17 -17.08
CA PHE A 292 13.21 -12.38 -17.29
C PHE A 292 14.64 -12.26 -16.75
N THR A 293 15.43 -11.26 -17.16
CA THR A 293 16.86 -11.21 -16.84
C THR A 293 17.13 -11.15 -15.33
N ASN A 294 16.45 -10.26 -14.60
CA ASN A 294 16.68 -10.07 -13.16
C ASN A 294 16.28 -11.31 -12.35
N PRO A 295 15.06 -11.89 -12.54
CA PRO A 295 14.69 -13.16 -11.91
C PRO A 295 15.65 -14.30 -12.27
N TYR A 296 16.04 -14.41 -13.54
CA TYR A 296 16.93 -15.49 -14.00
C TYR A 296 18.34 -15.37 -13.40
N LYS A 297 18.93 -14.16 -13.44
CA LYS A 297 20.24 -13.86 -12.85
C LYS A 297 20.23 -14.16 -11.35
N THR A 298 19.22 -13.69 -10.63
CA THR A 298 19.09 -13.90 -9.18
C THR A 298 18.95 -15.39 -8.84
N ALA A 299 18.11 -16.14 -9.57
CA ALA A 299 17.98 -17.59 -9.37
C ALA A 299 19.31 -18.34 -9.64
N ALA A 300 20.05 -17.96 -10.67
CA ALA A 300 21.33 -18.56 -10.99
C ALA A 300 22.42 -18.24 -9.94
N PHE A 301 22.46 -17.01 -9.41
CA PHE A 301 23.38 -16.65 -8.33
C PHE A 301 22.99 -17.26 -6.97
N THR A 302 21.72 -17.57 -6.77
CA THR A 302 21.27 -18.32 -5.60
C THR A 302 21.79 -19.76 -5.63
N GLN A 303 21.80 -20.40 -6.81
CA GLN A 303 22.48 -21.70 -7.01
C GLN A 303 23.99 -21.61 -6.81
N TYR A 304 24.62 -20.51 -7.26
CA TYR A 304 26.04 -20.26 -7.01
C TYR A 304 26.34 -20.15 -5.51
N TYR A 305 25.53 -19.42 -4.75
CA TYR A 305 25.66 -19.37 -3.29
C TYR A 305 25.52 -20.75 -2.64
N ALA A 306 24.53 -21.54 -3.04
CA ALA A 306 24.34 -22.90 -2.54
C ALA A 306 25.59 -23.79 -2.73
N ALA A 307 26.23 -23.69 -3.91
CA ALA A 307 27.46 -24.42 -4.21
C ALA A 307 28.64 -23.98 -3.33
N ILE A 308 28.89 -22.67 -3.22
CA ILE A 308 29.98 -22.12 -2.39
C ILE A 308 29.74 -22.41 -0.90
N ARG A 309 28.48 -22.38 -0.45
CA ARG A 309 28.10 -22.77 0.91
C ARG A 309 28.42 -24.23 1.20
N ALA A 310 28.07 -25.14 0.30
CA ALA A 310 28.37 -26.57 0.46
C ALA A 310 29.89 -26.81 0.55
N GLU A 311 30.67 -26.14 -0.30
CA GLU A 311 32.12 -26.19 -0.26
C GLU A 311 32.71 -25.61 1.04
N ALA A 312 32.20 -24.47 1.50
CA ALA A 312 32.60 -23.84 2.76
C ALA A 312 32.37 -24.75 3.97
N LYS A 313 31.21 -25.44 4.01
CA LYS A 313 30.89 -26.42 5.05
C LYS A 313 31.79 -27.65 4.97
N ALA A 314 32.01 -28.19 3.77
CA ALA A 314 32.87 -29.36 3.58
C ALA A 314 34.33 -29.09 3.99
N LYS A 315 34.83 -27.88 3.75
CA LYS A 315 36.18 -27.44 4.18
C LYS A 315 36.27 -27.03 5.65
N GLY A 316 35.15 -26.95 6.37
CA GLY A 316 35.13 -26.52 7.77
C GLY A 316 35.70 -25.11 8.00
N ILE A 317 35.43 -24.16 7.10
CA ILE A 317 36.00 -22.81 7.24
C ILE A 317 35.48 -22.12 8.51
N PRO A 318 36.28 -21.29 9.22
CA PRO A 318 35.82 -20.62 10.42
C PRO A 318 34.62 -19.70 10.12
N GLY A 319 33.51 -19.87 10.84
CA GLY A 319 32.25 -19.17 10.63
C GLY A 319 31.21 -19.97 9.82
N ALA A 320 31.56 -21.10 9.20
CA ALA A 320 30.63 -21.93 8.44
C ALA A 320 29.54 -22.58 9.33
N GLU A 321 29.83 -22.75 10.62
CA GLU A 321 28.89 -23.21 11.65
C GLU A 321 27.67 -22.28 11.81
N LEU A 322 27.84 -21.00 11.49
CA LEU A 322 26.76 -20.00 11.55
C LEU A 322 25.75 -20.15 10.41
N LEU A 323 26.06 -20.95 9.37
CA LEU A 323 25.15 -21.27 8.26
C LEU A 323 24.29 -22.49 8.63
N PHE A 324 23.43 -22.35 9.63
CA PHE A 324 22.73 -23.50 10.22
C PHE A 324 21.41 -23.90 9.52
N ASP A 325 20.90 -23.12 8.56
CA ASP A 325 19.62 -23.43 7.91
C ASP A 325 19.81 -24.60 6.92
N ARG A 326 19.67 -25.81 7.45
CA ARG A 326 19.86 -27.05 6.71
C ARG A 326 18.76 -27.23 5.67
N TYR A 327 17.52 -26.93 6.03
CA TYR A 327 16.34 -27.23 5.22
C TYR A 327 16.13 -26.30 4.03
N LEU A 328 16.97 -25.28 3.82
CA LEU A 328 17.03 -24.56 2.55
C LEU A 328 17.66 -25.40 1.42
N TYR A 329 18.44 -26.43 1.76
CA TYR A 329 19.27 -27.16 0.81
C TYR A 329 19.02 -28.68 0.80
N GLU A 330 18.25 -29.18 1.75
CA GLU A 330 17.80 -30.57 1.80
C GLU A 330 16.37 -30.65 2.33
N LYS A 331 15.58 -31.60 1.83
CA LYS A 331 14.23 -31.83 2.34
C LYS A 331 14.34 -32.60 3.67
N PRO A 332 13.60 -32.19 4.72
CA PRO A 332 13.55 -32.97 5.96
C PRO A 332 12.99 -34.37 5.70
N ALA A 333 13.38 -35.33 6.54
CA ALA A 333 12.78 -36.65 6.54
C ALA A 333 11.27 -36.56 6.86
N GLU A 334 10.46 -37.37 6.19
CA GLU A 334 9.00 -37.38 6.41
C GLU A 334 8.63 -37.65 7.88
N SER A 335 9.39 -38.52 8.57
CA SER A 335 9.16 -38.81 10.00
C SER A 335 9.29 -37.56 10.87
N LEU A 336 10.30 -36.72 10.61
CA LEU A 336 10.53 -35.47 11.34
C LEU A 336 9.44 -34.43 11.05
N LEU A 337 8.97 -34.35 9.79
CA LEU A 337 7.82 -33.51 9.44
C LEU A 337 6.58 -33.97 10.20
N ARG A 338 6.31 -35.29 10.21
CA ARG A 338 5.16 -35.86 10.93
C ARG A 338 5.22 -35.59 12.43
N GLU A 339 6.39 -35.67 13.04
CA GLU A 339 6.59 -35.35 14.46
C GLU A 339 6.33 -33.86 14.75
N ARG A 340 6.95 -32.95 13.99
CA ARG A 340 6.89 -31.50 14.24
C ARG A 340 5.56 -30.84 13.87
N TYR A 341 4.80 -31.51 13.03
CA TYR A 341 3.49 -31.08 12.57
C TYR A 341 2.41 -32.11 12.95
N ALA A 342 2.63 -32.92 14.00
CA ALA A 342 1.68 -33.92 14.45
C ALA A 342 0.30 -33.32 14.78
N ASP A 343 0.28 -32.13 15.39
CA ASP A 343 -0.93 -31.36 15.66
C ASP A 343 -1.69 -30.98 14.38
N VAL A 344 -0.97 -30.63 13.31
CA VAL A 344 -1.58 -30.29 12.01
C VAL A 344 -2.11 -31.54 11.33
N LEU A 345 -1.32 -32.62 11.32
CA LEU A 345 -1.70 -33.89 10.69
C LEU A 345 -2.86 -34.56 11.41
N GLU A 346 -2.92 -34.48 12.74
CA GLU A 346 -4.05 -34.97 13.53
C GLU A 346 -5.34 -34.24 13.14
N VAL A 347 -5.30 -32.92 13.01
CA VAL A 347 -6.46 -32.12 12.58
C VAL A 347 -6.84 -32.40 11.12
N VAL A 348 -5.87 -32.65 10.23
CA VAL A 348 -6.16 -33.04 8.83
C VAL A 348 -6.75 -34.45 8.76
N ALA A 349 -6.22 -35.39 9.54
CA ALA A 349 -6.68 -36.79 9.55
C ALA A 349 -8.07 -36.93 10.18
N HIS A 350 -8.36 -36.15 11.21
CA HIS A 350 -9.67 -36.06 11.86
C HIS A 350 -10.48 -34.88 11.36
N ALA A 351 -10.13 -34.28 10.21
CA ALA A 351 -10.89 -33.19 9.63
C ALA A 351 -12.31 -33.73 9.44
N PRO A 352 -13.29 -33.26 10.22
CA PRO A 352 -14.62 -33.81 10.13
C PRO A 352 -15.09 -33.57 8.69
N GLU A 353 -15.59 -34.62 8.02
CA GLU A 353 -16.49 -34.39 6.89
C GLU A 353 -17.49 -33.32 7.35
N GLU A 354 -17.88 -32.38 6.48
CA GLU A 354 -18.77 -31.23 6.77
C GLU A 354 -20.11 -31.58 7.47
N LYS A 355 -20.35 -32.87 7.79
CA LYS A 355 -21.46 -33.44 8.54
C LYS A 355 -21.72 -32.83 9.92
N ASN A 356 -20.71 -32.24 10.60
CA ASN A 356 -20.89 -31.64 11.94
C ASN A 356 -20.75 -30.09 11.96
N GLY A 357 -21.21 -29.42 10.89
CA GLY A 357 -21.39 -27.97 10.85
C GLY A 357 -22.75 -27.53 11.41
N LEU A 358 -22.94 -26.22 11.62
CA LEU A 358 -24.27 -25.65 11.88
C LEU A 358 -25.24 -26.14 10.78
N THR A 359 -26.39 -26.69 11.16
CA THR A 359 -27.39 -27.25 10.23
C THR A 359 -28.47 -26.23 9.85
N GLY A 360 -29.21 -26.51 8.78
CA GLY A 360 -30.29 -25.65 8.28
C GLY A 360 -29.85 -24.26 7.84
N TRP A 361 -30.70 -23.26 8.07
CA TRP A 361 -30.46 -21.87 7.67
C TRP A 361 -29.27 -21.21 8.41
N ARG A 362 -28.99 -21.61 9.66
CA ARG A 362 -27.83 -21.13 10.43
C ARG A 362 -26.51 -21.53 9.75
N GLY A 363 -26.45 -22.78 9.29
CA GLY A 363 -25.35 -23.29 8.48
C GLY A 363 -25.19 -22.57 7.15
N PHE A 364 -26.31 -22.29 6.48
CA PHE A 364 -26.31 -21.55 5.24
C PHE A 364 -25.71 -20.14 5.41
N LEU A 365 -26.11 -19.39 6.45
CA LEU A 365 -25.57 -18.06 6.72
C LEU A 365 -24.07 -18.08 7.05
N ALA A 366 -23.63 -19.06 7.86
CA ALA A 366 -22.23 -19.22 8.19
C ALA A 366 -21.38 -19.52 6.93
N ARG A 367 -21.77 -20.51 6.12
CA ARG A 367 -20.99 -20.97 4.96
C ARG A 367 -20.99 -20.00 3.77
N ASN A 368 -22.05 -19.22 3.59
CA ASN A 368 -22.16 -18.30 2.45
C ASN A 368 -21.74 -16.88 2.80
N PHE A 369 -22.06 -16.42 4.01
CA PHE A 369 -21.90 -15.01 4.39
C PHE A 369 -20.98 -14.79 5.61
N GLY A 370 -20.44 -15.87 6.21
CA GLY A 370 -19.61 -15.74 7.39
C GLY A 370 -20.36 -15.20 8.62
N VAL A 371 -21.68 -15.38 8.70
CA VAL A 371 -22.50 -14.81 9.79
C VAL A 371 -22.93 -15.88 10.80
N LEU A 372 -22.75 -15.58 12.08
CA LEU A 372 -23.22 -16.39 13.22
C LEU A 372 -24.39 -15.66 13.91
N PHE A 373 -25.50 -16.36 14.11
CA PHE A 373 -26.69 -15.73 14.66
C PHE A 373 -26.54 -15.38 16.15
N MET A 374 -25.97 -16.28 16.95
CA MET A 374 -25.67 -16.06 18.37
C MET A 374 -24.24 -16.50 18.72
N ARG A 375 -23.76 -16.10 19.91
CA ARG A 375 -22.47 -16.55 20.46
C ARG A 375 -22.67 -17.70 21.46
N ARG A 376 -23.46 -18.73 21.11
CA ARG A 376 -23.57 -19.93 21.97
C ARG A 376 -22.28 -20.76 21.88
N GLU A 377 -22.15 -21.74 22.77
CA GLU A 377 -20.98 -22.63 22.81
C GLU A 377 -20.76 -23.30 21.42
N GLU A 378 -21.83 -23.78 20.78
CA GLU A 378 -21.80 -24.40 19.45
C GLU A 378 -21.21 -23.49 18.35
N GLU A 379 -21.63 -22.21 18.30
CA GLU A 379 -21.12 -21.25 17.31
C GLU A 379 -19.67 -20.85 17.60
N ARG A 380 -19.29 -20.75 18.88
CA ARG A 380 -17.90 -20.47 19.27
C ARG A 380 -16.99 -21.65 18.93
N GLU A 381 -17.45 -22.87 19.14
CA GLU A 381 -16.73 -24.08 18.75
C GLU A 381 -16.62 -24.18 17.23
N TYR A 382 -17.67 -23.85 16.50
CA TYR A 382 -17.62 -23.76 15.03
C TYR A 382 -16.59 -22.72 14.56
N GLU A 383 -16.58 -21.51 15.14
CA GLU A 383 -15.62 -20.46 14.80
C GLU A 383 -14.17 -20.89 15.14
N ARG A 384 -13.94 -21.48 16.32
CA ARG A 384 -12.62 -22.00 16.72
C ARG A 384 -12.14 -23.07 15.74
N ARG A 385 -13.00 -24.02 15.36
CA ARG A 385 -12.70 -25.06 14.36
C ARG A 385 -12.35 -24.46 12.99
N GLN A 386 -13.08 -23.45 12.54
CA GLN A 386 -12.79 -22.77 11.26
C GLN A 386 -11.46 -22.00 11.31
N ALA A 387 -11.17 -21.31 12.42
CA ALA A 387 -9.90 -20.62 12.61
C ALA A 387 -8.71 -21.59 12.67
N GLU A 388 -8.90 -22.73 13.31
CA GLU A 388 -7.92 -23.81 13.35
C GLU A 388 -7.70 -24.43 11.95
N MET A 389 -8.76 -24.68 11.19
CA MET A 389 -8.65 -25.17 9.81
C MET A 389 -7.88 -24.21 8.90
N VAL A 390 -8.16 -22.91 8.93
CA VAL A 390 -7.43 -21.91 8.12
C VAL A 390 -5.94 -21.93 8.46
N ARG A 391 -5.62 -22.04 9.75
CA ARG A 391 -4.23 -22.18 10.22
C ARG A 391 -3.59 -23.49 9.74
N VAL A 392 -4.34 -24.59 9.75
CA VAL A 392 -3.88 -25.89 9.25
C VAL A 392 -3.61 -25.80 7.75
N TYR A 393 -4.53 -25.27 6.96
CA TYR A 393 -4.37 -25.07 5.51
C TYR A 393 -3.11 -24.26 5.15
N GLU A 394 -2.76 -23.22 5.92
CA GLU A 394 -1.49 -22.48 5.72
C GLU A 394 -0.23 -23.31 5.94
N LEU A 395 -0.33 -24.43 6.66
CA LEU A 395 0.80 -25.31 7.01
C LEU A 395 0.75 -26.65 6.27
N ILE A 396 -0.27 -26.93 5.46
CA ILE A 396 -0.38 -28.22 4.73
C ILE A 396 0.83 -28.39 3.81
N ASP A 397 1.18 -27.37 3.03
CA ASP A 397 2.34 -27.40 2.14
C ASP A 397 3.65 -27.65 2.90
N ASP A 398 3.77 -27.15 4.14
CA ASP A 398 4.92 -27.43 5.02
C ASP A 398 4.92 -28.92 5.45
N THR A 399 3.76 -29.49 5.79
CA THR A 399 3.65 -30.91 6.20
C THR A 399 3.97 -31.89 5.09
N GLN A 400 3.65 -31.53 3.85
CA GLN A 400 3.91 -32.33 2.65
C GLN A 400 5.34 -32.15 2.13
N GLY A 401 6.11 -31.20 2.67
CA GLY A 401 7.44 -30.87 2.17
C GLY A 401 7.42 -30.22 0.78
N GLU A 402 6.29 -29.62 0.40
CA GLU A 402 6.12 -28.82 -0.83
C GLU A 402 6.61 -27.38 -0.61
N ALA A 403 6.43 -26.83 0.60
CA ALA A 403 6.95 -25.52 1.00
C ALA A 403 7.99 -25.64 2.12
N TYR A 404 8.77 -24.58 2.33
CA TYR A 404 9.77 -24.56 3.39
C TYR A 404 9.11 -24.71 4.78
N PRO A 405 9.50 -25.73 5.57
CA PRO A 405 8.88 -26.05 6.86
C PRO A 405 9.28 -25.02 7.93
N VAL A 406 8.40 -24.05 8.17
CA VAL A 406 8.70 -22.90 9.04
C VAL A 406 9.03 -23.32 10.49
N ARG A 407 8.42 -24.41 11.00
CA ARG A 407 8.66 -24.89 12.36
C ARG A 407 10.05 -25.51 12.56
N LEU A 408 10.71 -25.88 11.46
CA LEU A 408 12.07 -26.42 11.47
C LEU A 408 13.14 -25.34 11.34
N TYR A 409 12.74 -24.08 11.16
CA TYR A 409 13.69 -22.97 11.13
C TYR A 409 14.34 -22.78 12.51
N PRO A 410 15.68 -22.70 12.62
CA PRO A 410 16.34 -22.71 13.93
C PRO A 410 16.10 -21.48 14.80
N ILE A 411 15.71 -20.33 14.23
CA ILE A 411 15.33 -19.16 15.01
C ILE A 411 13.80 -19.20 15.21
N PRO A 412 13.32 -19.39 16.45
CA PRO A 412 11.88 -19.49 16.70
C PRO A 412 11.16 -18.18 16.36
N GLU A 413 10.05 -18.29 15.65
CA GLU A 413 9.14 -17.15 15.43
C GLU A 413 8.33 -16.88 16.70
N GLU A 414 8.84 -15.97 17.53
CA GLU A 414 8.38 -15.73 18.90
C GLU A 414 6.88 -15.38 19.02
N ASN A 415 6.26 -14.84 17.97
CA ASN A 415 4.93 -14.22 18.04
C ASN A 415 3.92 -14.62 16.94
N ARG A 416 4.22 -15.61 16.08
CA ARG A 416 3.28 -15.99 15.01
C ARG A 416 1.94 -16.54 15.56
N ARG A 417 1.95 -17.11 16.76
CA ARG A 417 0.76 -17.76 17.33
C ARG A 417 -0.37 -16.77 17.60
N LYS A 418 -0.21 -15.72 18.43
CA LYS A 418 -1.37 -14.93 18.90
C LYS A 418 -1.91 -13.89 17.90
N LEU A 419 -1.05 -13.13 17.20
CA LEU A 419 -1.49 -12.01 16.36
C LEU A 419 -2.12 -12.48 15.04
N VAL A 420 -1.52 -13.48 14.39
CA VAL A 420 -2.06 -14.08 13.15
C VAL A 420 -3.33 -14.88 13.47
N GLN A 421 -3.40 -15.57 14.62
CA GLN A 421 -4.65 -16.18 15.09
C GLN A 421 -5.77 -15.13 15.30
N SER A 422 -5.42 -13.94 15.77
CA SER A 422 -6.40 -12.89 16.06
C SER A 422 -6.89 -12.12 14.82
N LEU A 423 -6.15 -12.19 13.71
CA LEU A 423 -6.44 -11.51 12.43
C LEU A 423 -6.89 -12.52 11.36
N ASN A 424 -7.65 -13.54 11.74
CA ASN A 424 -8.20 -14.50 10.80
C ASN A 424 -9.19 -13.80 9.85
N TYR A 425 -8.82 -13.66 8.58
CA TYR A 425 -9.67 -13.02 7.56
C TYR A 425 -10.89 -13.86 7.16
N MET A 426 -10.88 -15.18 7.42
CA MET A 426 -12.05 -16.06 7.24
C MET A 426 -12.91 -16.15 8.51
N ARG A 427 -12.74 -15.21 9.45
CA ARG A 427 -13.54 -15.13 10.68
C ARG A 427 -15.03 -14.98 10.33
N HIS A 428 -15.83 -15.69 11.12
CA HIS A 428 -17.28 -15.55 11.11
C HIS A 428 -17.69 -14.55 12.18
N TYR A 429 -18.55 -13.60 11.83
CA TYR A 429 -18.96 -12.52 12.72
C TYR A 429 -20.35 -12.79 13.27
N SER A 430 -20.54 -12.53 14.58
CA SER A 430 -21.87 -12.59 15.16
C SER A 430 -22.73 -11.42 14.68
N VAL A 431 -24.06 -11.55 14.69
CA VAL A 431 -24.97 -10.43 14.37
C VAL A 431 -24.66 -9.19 15.22
N TRP A 432 -24.36 -9.38 16.51
CA TRP A 432 -23.98 -8.29 17.41
C TRP A 432 -22.63 -7.68 17.04
N SER A 433 -21.66 -8.49 16.62
CA SER A 433 -20.37 -7.99 16.13
C SER A 433 -20.55 -7.16 14.86
N LEU A 434 -21.39 -7.60 13.92
CA LEU A 434 -21.71 -6.87 12.70
C LEU A 434 -22.43 -5.55 13.00
N ILE A 435 -23.33 -5.52 13.99
CA ILE A 435 -23.98 -4.28 14.45
C ILE A 435 -22.94 -3.30 15.01
N VAL A 436 -21.99 -3.77 15.83
CA VAL A 436 -20.92 -2.90 16.34
C VAL A 436 -20.03 -2.39 15.22
N ILE A 437 -19.68 -3.25 14.25
CA ILE A 437 -18.88 -2.85 13.08
C ILE A 437 -19.66 -1.82 12.25
N PHE A 438 -20.95 -2.03 12.02
CA PHE A 438 -21.83 -1.09 11.32
C PHE A 438 -21.87 0.28 12.01
N LEU A 439 -22.23 0.33 13.30
CA LEU A 439 -22.33 1.58 14.05
C LEU A 439 -20.97 2.25 14.20
N GLY A 440 -19.93 1.48 14.51
CA GLY A 440 -18.56 1.97 14.71
C GLY A 440 -17.97 2.55 13.43
N LEU A 441 -18.15 1.90 12.28
CA LEU A 441 -17.67 2.42 11.00
C LEU A 441 -18.56 3.52 10.43
N SER A 442 -19.86 3.56 10.76
CA SER A 442 -20.71 4.72 10.45
C SER A 442 -20.29 5.96 11.23
N PHE A 443 -19.95 5.81 12.51
CA PHE A 443 -19.40 6.87 13.34
C PHE A 443 -17.99 7.28 12.89
N PHE A 444 -17.14 6.33 12.53
CA PHE A 444 -15.83 6.62 11.96
C PHE A 444 -15.93 7.38 10.64
N GLY A 445 -16.84 6.99 9.74
CA GLY A 445 -17.13 7.71 8.50
C GLY A 445 -17.58 9.16 8.77
N TRP A 446 -18.43 9.35 9.77
CA TRP A 446 -18.82 10.69 10.23
C TRP A 446 -17.62 11.52 10.71
N LEU A 447 -16.79 10.96 11.61
CA LEU A 447 -15.57 11.62 12.07
C LEU A 447 -14.62 11.96 10.92
N TRP A 448 -14.50 11.06 9.93
CA TRP A 448 -13.67 11.26 8.77
C TRP A 448 -14.16 12.43 7.92
N GLU A 449 -15.43 12.46 7.52
CA GLU A 449 -15.96 13.53 6.67
C GLU A 449 -16.05 14.88 7.38
N VAL A 450 -16.53 14.91 8.61
CA VAL A 450 -16.59 16.13 9.42
C VAL A 450 -15.18 16.63 9.74
N GLY A 451 -14.25 15.72 10.07
CA GLY A 451 -12.85 16.06 10.31
C GLY A 451 -12.16 16.62 9.08
N MET A 452 -12.34 16.01 7.91
CA MET A 452 -11.81 16.54 6.65
C MET A 452 -12.38 17.93 6.33
N HIS A 453 -13.69 18.14 6.52
CA HIS A 453 -14.31 19.45 6.29
C HIS A 453 -13.76 20.50 7.27
N LEU A 454 -13.65 20.16 8.55
CA LEU A 454 -13.11 21.04 9.58
C LEU A 454 -11.66 21.44 9.28
N VAL A 455 -10.83 20.48 8.84
CA VAL A 455 -9.43 20.75 8.49
C VAL A 455 -9.32 21.56 7.19
N SER A 456 -10.19 21.31 6.21
CA SER A 456 -10.11 21.94 4.89
C SER A 456 -10.69 23.36 4.88
N TYR A 457 -11.77 23.59 5.62
CA TYR A 457 -12.55 24.84 5.57
C TYR A 457 -12.59 25.61 6.90
N GLY A 458 -12.11 25.03 8.00
CA GLY A 458 -12.10 25.68 9.32
C GLY A 458 -13.45 25.67 10.05
N ASP A 459 -14.54 25.27 9.38
CA ASP A 459 -15.89 25.29 9.91
C ASP A 459 -16.41 23.88 10.23
N PHE A 460 -17.06 23.76 11.40
CA PHE A 460 -17.75 22.54 11.80
C PHE A 460 -19.10 22.44 11.11
N VAL A 461 -19.23 21.45 10.22
CA VAL A 461 -20.47 21.16 9.52
C VAL A 461 -20.83 19.70 9.74
N ASN A 462 -22.06 19.42 10.15
CA ASN A 462 -22.56 18.06 10.33
C ASN A 462 -22.84 17.41 8.97
N ARG A 463 -21.81 16.77 8.41
CA ARG A 463 -21.87 16.10 7.11
C ARG A 463 -22.76 14.86 7.17
N GLY A 464 -23.47 14.59 6.08
CA GLY A 464 -24.31 13.40 5.92
C GLY A 464 -25.81 13.69 5.96
N ALA A 465 -26.61 12.66 5.69
CA ALA A 465 -28.07 12.76 5.60
C ALA A 465 -28.79 12.73 6.95
N LEU A 466 -28.12 12.24 7.98
CA LEU A 466 -28.64 12.09 9.33
C LEU A 466 -28.20 13.26 10.23
N HIS A 467 -28.95 13.52 11.30
CA HIS A 467 -28.58 14.54 12.28
C HIS A 467 -27.62 14.02 13.35
N GLY A 468 -27.68 12.72 13.66
CA GLY A 468 -26.75 12.06 14.56
C GLY A 468 -25.38 11.81 13.92
N PRO A 469 -24.38 11.40 14.72
CA PRO A 469 -23.00 11.23 14.28
C PRO A 469 -22.80 9.91 13.52
N TRP A 470 -23.53 9.71 12.44
CA TRP A 470 -23.52 8.46 11.66
C TRP A 470 -23.58 8.76 10.17
N LEU A 471 -22.63 8.19 9.41
CA LEU A 471 -22.72 8.05 7.96
C LEU A 471 -22.94 6.56 7.62
N PRO A 472 -24.20 6.11 7.45
CA PRO A 472 -24.54 4.71 7.30
C PRO A 472 -23.90 4.03 6.10
N ILE A 473 -23.53 4.78 5.07
CA ILE A 473 -22.89 4.24 3.87
C ILE A 473 -21.58 3.51 4.20
N TYR A 474 -20.79 4.05 5.14
CA TYR A 474 -19.55 3.44 5.61
C TYR A 474 -19.81 2.15 6.39
N GLY A 475 -20.78 2.16 7.30
CA GLY A 475 -21.17 0.96 8.05
C GLY A 475 -21.77 -0.13 7.15
N THR A 476 -22.68 0.26 6.25
CA THR A 476 -23.36 -0.65 5.32
C THR A 476 -22.37 -1.28 4.36
N GLY A 477 -21.51 -0.48 3.73
CA GLY A 477 -20.46 -0.97 2.84
C GLY A 477 -19.55 -1.97 3.54
N SER A 478 -19.15 -1.68 4.78
CA SER A 478 -18.33 -2.59 5.59
C SER A 478 -19.02 -3.92 5.88
N VAL A 479 -20.30 -3.91 6.25
CA VAL A 479 -21.08 -5.14 6.47
C VAL A 479 -21.28 -5.91 5.17
N LEU A 480 -21.53 -5.24 4.04
CA LEU A 480 -21.68 -5.90 2.74
C LEU A 480 -20.37 -6.55 2.27
N ILE A 481 -19.23 -5.87 2.43
CA ILE A 481 -17.90 -6.45 2.18
C ILE A 481 -17.72 -7.71 3.04
N LEU A 482 -17.98 -7.60 4.35
CA LEU A 482 -17.79 -8.73 5.24
C LEU A 482 -18.76 -9.88 4.93
N THR A 483 -19.98 -9.62 4.49
CA THR A 483 -20.98 -10.68 4.29
C THR A 483 -20.97 -11.22 2.87
N LEU A 484 -21.19 -10.37 1.85
CA LEU A 484 -21.32 -10.80 0.45
C LEU A 484 -20.01 -11.34 -0.13
N LEU A 485 -18.86 -10.76 0.28
CA LEU A 485 -17.56 -11.13 -0.29
C LEU A 485 -16.86 -12.23 0.52
N TYR A 486 -17.51 -12.83 1.52
CA TYR A 486 -16.93 -13.84 2.41
C TYR A 486 -16.13 -14.94 1.68
N ARG A 487 -16.63 -15.44 0.55
CA ARG A 487 -15.97 -16.49 -0.24
C ARG A 487 -14.77 -16.00 -1.05
N LEU A 488 -14.71 -14.71 -1.36
CA LEU A 488 -13.67 -14.10 -2.19
C LEU A 488 -12.44 -13.68 -1.37
N ARG A 489 -12.59 -13.52 -0.04
CA ARG A 489 -11.51 -13.17 0.89
C ARG A 489 -10.28 -14.06 0.86
N ARG A 490 -10.36 -15.28 0.30
CA ARG A 490 -9.18 -16.15 0.10
C ARG A 490 -8.22 -15.60 -0.95
N ASN A 491 -8.70 -14.76 -1.86
CA ASN A 491 -7.91 -14.13 -2.92
C ASN A 491 -7.99 -12.60 -2.79
N PRO A 492 -6.96 -11.94 -2.22
CA PRO A 492 -6.98 -10.50 -1.99
C PRO A 492 -7.21 -9.65 -3.25
N ALA A 493 -6.72 -10.09 -4.42
CA ALA A 493 -6.94 -9.36 -5.67
C ALA A 493 -8.43 -9.40 -6.09
N LEU A 494 -9.07 -10.55 -5.92
CA LEU A 494 -10.49 -10.71 -6.22
C LEU A 494 -11.37 -9.97 -5.20
N GLU A 495 -11.00 -10.02 -3.91
CA GLU A 495 -11.64 -9.23 -2.85
C GLU A 495 -11.58 -7.72 -3.15
N PHE A 496 -10.41 -7.22 -3.57
CA PHE A 496 -10.22 -5.81 -3.94
C PHE A 496 -11.16 -5.39 -5.08
N THR A 497 -11.17 -6.15 -6.18
CA THR A 497 -12.02 -5.83 -7.34
C THR A 497 -13.51 -5.98 -7.02
N ALA A 498 -13.90 -7.00 -6.26
CA ALA A 498 -15.29 -7.19 -5.87
C ALA A 498 -15.77 -6.10 -4.89
N THR A 499 -14.89 -5.62 -4.01
CA THR A 499 -15.16 -4.48 -3.12
C THR A 499 -15.46 -3.21 -3.92
N ILE A 500 -14.65 -2.92 -4.95
CA ILE A 500 -14.89 -1.79 -5.86
C ILE A 500 -16.31 -1.85 -6.43
N VAL A 501 -16.72 -3.04 -6.91
CA VAL A 501 -18.04 -3.23 -7.51
C VAL A 501 -19.17 -3.08 -6.48
N VAL A 502 -19.07 -3.73 -5.32
CA VAL A 502 -20.12 -3.70 -4.28
C VAL A 502 -20.27 -2.31 -3.68
N CYS A 503 -19.18 -1.66 -3.28
CA CYS A 503 -19.24 -0.32 -2.71
C CYS A 503 -19.62 0.73 -3.75
N GLY A 504 -19.11 0.62 -4.98
CA GLY A 504 -19.52 1.49 -6.08
C GLY A 504 -21.00 1.37 -6.41
N PHE A 505 -21.55 0.15 -6.41
CA PHE A 505 -22.98 -0.06 -6.59
C PHE A 505 -23.79 0.53 -5.41
N LEU A 506 -23.38 0.28 -4.17
CA LEU A 506 -24.02 0.84 -2.98
C LEU A 506 -24.05 2.37 -3.04
N GLU A 507 -22.93 3.01 -3.32
CA GLU A 507 -22.80 4.46 -3.39
C GLU A 507 -23.64 5.06 -4.52
N TYR A 508 -23.56 4.48 -5.72
CA TYR A 508 -24.36 4.92 -6.86
C TYR A 508 -25.86 4.84 -6.56
N MET A 509 -26.32 3.71 -6.03
CA MET A 509 -27.73 3.49 -5.73
C MET A 509 -28.21 4.36 -4.57
N THR A 510 -27.39 4.54 -3.54
CA THR A 510 -27.72 5.43 -2.42
C THR A 510 -27.87 6.87 -2.91
N SER A 511 -26.93 7.36 -3.72
CA SER A 511 -27.01 8.68 -4.35
C SER A 511 -28.27 8.83 -5.20
N LEU A 512 -28.58 7.84 -6.05
CA LEU A 512 -29.76 7.86 -6.93
C LEU A 512 -31.07 7.87 -6.15
N VAL A 513 -31.22 6.97 -5.17
CA VAL A 513 -32.44 6.85 -4.37
C VAL A 513 -32.64 8.12 -3.54
N MET A 514 -31.58 8.65 -2.94
CA MET A 514 -31.66 9.90 -2.18
C MET A 514 -32.09 11.06 -3.06
N GLU A 515 -31.51 11.22 -4.26
CA GLU A 515 -31.90 12.29 -5.19
C GLU A 515 -33.37 12.18 -5.61
N ILE A 516 -33.86 10.97 -5.88
CA ILE A 516 -35.27 10.74 -6.25
C ILE A 516 -36.21 11.05 -5.07
N VAL A 517 -35.90 10.55 -3.87
CA VAL A 517 -36.76 10.68 -2.69
C VAL A 517 -36.82 12.12 -2.18
N THR A 518 -35.74 12.88 -2.34
CA THR A 518 -35.61 14.23 -1.79
C THR A 518 -35.89 15.34 -2.81
N GLY A 519 -36.34 14.98 -4.02
CA GLY A 519 -36.73 15.93 -5.05
C GLY A 519 -35.55 16.66 -5.71
N GLY A 520 -34.37 16.02 -5.76
CA GLY A 520 -33.18 16.53 -6.47
C GLY A 520 -32.00 16.93 -5.58
N LEU A 521 -32.09 16.76 -4.26
CA LEU A 521 -30.98 17.07 -3.36
C LEU A 521 -29.85 16.05 -3.50
N LYS A 522 -28.61 16.56 -3.55
CA LYS A 522 -27.37 15.77 -3.59
C LYS A 522 -26.53 16.07 -2.37
N TRP A 523 -26.14 15.02 -1.64
CA TRP A 523 -25.22 15.12 -0.49
C TRP A 523 -23.75 15.05 -0.89
N TRP A 524 -23.48 14.52 -2.09
CA TRP A 524 -22.16 14.54 -2.70
C TRP A 524 -22.30 14.62 -4.23
N ASP A 525 -21.28 15.18 -4.87
CA ASP A 525 -21.19 15.27 -6.33
C ASP A 525 -19.72 15.17 -6.76
N TYR A 526 -19.41 14.10 -7.48
CA TYR A 526 -18.12 13.81 -8.08
C TYR A 526 -18.02 14.32 -9.53
N SER A 527 -18.92 15.20 -9.97
CA SER A 527 -18.85 15.80 -11.31
C SER A 527 -17.48 16.45 -11.52
N GLY A 528 -16.77 16.01 -12.57
CA GLY A 528 -15.42 16.46 -12.91
C GLY A 528 -14.27 15.71 -12.22
N TYR A 529 -14.55 14.68 -11.41
CA TYR A 529 -13.52 13.74 -10.94
C TYR A 529 -13.15 12.75 -12.05
N PHE A 530 -11.94 12.17 -11.99
CA PHE A 530 -11.46 11.19 -12.96
C PHE A 530 -12.37 9.94 -13.00
N LEU A 531 -12.84 9.58 -14.21
CA LEU A 531 -13.81 8.50 -14.46
C LEU A 531 -15.02 8.56 -13.51
N ASN A 532 -15.66 9.73 -13.42
CA ASN A 532 -16.92 9.88 -12.71
C ASN A 532 -18.10 9.32 -13.54
N LEU A 533 -19.09 8.76 -12.86
CA LEU A 533 -20.34 8.28 -13.48
C LEU A 533 -21.51 9.09 -12.94
N ASN A 534 -22.09 9.97 -13.77
CA ASN A 534 -23.19 10.89 -13.43
C ASN A 534 -22.92 11.76 -12.16
N GLY A 535 -21.65 11.98 -11.80
CA GLY A 535 -21.28 12.64 -10.55
C GLY A 535 -21.60 11.85 -9.28
N ARG A 536 -21.98 10.57 -9.35
CA ARG A 536 -22.38 9.77 -8.17
C ARG A 536 -21.25 8.94 -7.56
N ILE A 537 -20.37 8.44 -8.42
CA ILE A 537 -19.17 7.67 -8.07
C ILE A 537 -18.01 8.12 -8.96
N CYS A 538 -16.76 7.89 -8.55
CA CYS A 538 -15.56 8.17 -9.34
C CYS A 538 -14.48 7.10 -9.15
N ALA A 539 -13.57 6.92 -10.13
CA ALA A 539 -12.55 5.87 -10.04
C ALA A 539 -11.62 6.03 -8.84
N GLU A 540 -11.28 7.25 -8.47
CA GLU A 540 -10.50 7.54 -7.27
C GLU A 540 -11.20 7.03 -6.00
N GLY A 541 -12.47 7.39 -5.80
CA GLY A 541 -13.26 6.94 -4.65
C GLY A 541 -13.39 5.41 -4.61
N LEU A 542 -13.61 4.80 -5.78
CA LEU A 542 -13.66 3.34 -5.92
C LEU A 542 -12.34 2.66 -5.51
N LEU A 543 -11.19 3.19 -5.92
CA LEU A 543 -9.88 2.64 -5.53
C LEU A 543 -9.65 2.76 -4.01
N VAL A 544 -10.06 3.89 -3.40
CA VAL A 544 -10.02 4.06 -1.94
C VAL A 544 -10.91 3.02 -1.26
N PHE A 545 -12.10 2.73 -1.79
CA PHE A 545 -12.95 1.65 -1.28
C PHE A 545 -12.31 0.28 -1.42
N GLY A 546 -11.64 -0.02 -2.53
CA GLY A 546 -10.91 -1.27 -2.71
C GLY A 546 -9.83 -1.48 -1.64
N ILE A 547 -9.00 -0.47 -1.38
CA ILE A 547 -7.96 -0.51 -0.33
C ILE A 547 -8.62 -0.59 1.06
N GLY A 548 -9.64 0.23 1.29
CA GLY A 548 -10.41 0.27 2.54
C GLY A 548 -11.05 -1.08 2.86
N GLY A 549 -11.62 -1.76 1.87
CA GLY A 549 -12.21 -3.10 2.05
C GLY A 549 -11.18 -4.16 2.41
N LEU A 550 -9.99 -4.13 1.80
CA LEU A 550 -8.89 -4.99 2.23
C LEU A 550 -8.50 -4.68 3.69
N ALA A 551 -8.37 -3.41 4.06
CA ALA A 551 -8.06 -3.02 5.43
C ALA A 551 -9.15 -3.51 6.41
N ILE A 552 -10.43 -3.38 6.03
CA ILE A 552 -11.57 -3.87 6.82
C ILE A 552 -11.51 -5.38 7.01
N THR A 553 -11.38 -6.15 5.93
CA THR A 553 -11.42 -7.61 5.95
C THR A 553 -10.21 -8.23 6.68
N TYR A 554 -9.00 -7.73 6.42
CA TYR A 554 -7.77 -8.37 6.93
C TYR A 554 -7.25 -7.77 8.25
N ALA A 555 -7.73 -6.60 8.67
CA ALA A 555 -7.25 -5.94 9.89
C ALA A 555 -8.37 -5.38 10.78
N ILE A 556 -9.14 -4.41 10.30
CA ILE A 556 -10.04 -3.61 11.15
C ILE A 556 -11.16 -4.46 11.75
N ALA A 557 -11.88 -5.26 10.94
CA ALA A 557 -12.99 -6.06 11.44
C ALA A 557 -12.53 -7.17 12.41
N PRO A 558 -11.45 -7.94 12.15
CA PRO A 558 -10.89 -8.84 13.16
C PRO A 558 -10.48 -8.13 14.46
N MET A 559 -9.85 -6.95 14.37
CA MET A 559 -9.46 -6.14 15.54
C MET A 559 -10.67 -5.65 16.34
N ALA A 560 -11.69 -5.12 15.66
CA ALA A 560 -12.93 -4.67 16.28
C ALA A 560 -13.65 -5.83 16.98
N ASP A 561 -13.74 -7.00 16.35
CA ASP A 561 -14.38 -8.17 16.95
C ASP A 561 -13.58 -8.72 18.16
N ASN A 562 -12.24 -8.65 18.14
CA ASN A 562 -11.41 -8.97 19.32
C ASN A 562 -11.63 -8.02 20.50
N LEU A 563 -12.05 -6.77 20.24
CA LEU A 563 -12.44 -5.84 21.29
C LEU A 563 -13.84 -6.19 21.82
N VAL A 564 -14.78 -6.48 20.91
CA VAL A 564 -16.14 -6.93 21.24
C VAL A 564 -16.13 -8.24 22.03
N SER A 565 -15.19 -9.15 21.77
CA SER A 565 -15.06 -10.41 22.52
C SER A 565 -14.64 -10.23 23.98
N ARG A 566 -14.13 -9.06 24.38
CA ARG A 566 -13.79 -8.76 25.79
C ARG A 566 -14.99 -8.33 26.61
N VAL A 567 -16.09 -7.93 25.97
CA VAL A 567 -17.30 -7.44 26.62
C VAL A 567 -18.27 -8.59 26.83
N SER A 568 -18.94 -8.62 27.99
CA SER A 568 -19.95 -9.66 28.27
C SER A 568 -21.16 -9.52 27.33
N GLU A 569 -21.68 -10.65 26.86
CA GLU A 569 -22.73 -10.68 25.83
C GLU A 569 -24.01 -9.95 26.26
N LYS A 570 -24.39 -10.03 27.54
CA LYS A 570 -25.56 -9.30 28.08
C LYS A 570 -25.38 -7.78 27.94
N ARG A 571 -24.20 -7.26 28.30
CA ARG A 571 -23.90 -5.82 28.20
C ARG A 571 -23.86 -5.39 26.73
N LEU A 572 -23.23 -6.20 25.87
CA LEU A 572 -23.16 -5.93 24.44
C LEU A 572 -24.56 -5.80 23.81
N LYS A 573 -25.46 -6.74 24.12
CA LYS A 573 -26.85 -6.70 23.62
C LYS A 573 -27.60 -5.45 24.06
N ILE A 574 -27.50 -5.08 25.34
CA ILE A 574 -28.17 -3.88 25.87
C ILE A 574 -27.65 -2.63 25.16
N VAL A 575 -26.33 -2.46 25.07
CA VAL A 575 -25.70 -1.30 24.41
C VAL A 575 -26.05 -1.24 22.93
N CYS A 576 -25.94 -2.35 22.20
CA CYS A 576 -26.28 -2.40 20.76
C CYS A 576 -27.76 -2.06 20.53
N THR A 577 -28.66 -2.58 21.36
CA THR A 577 -30.10 -2.33 21.23
C THR A 577 -30.42 -0.86 21.48
N ALA A 578 -29.83 -0.26 22.52
CA ALA A 578 -30.00 1.17 22.81
C ALA A 578 -29.46 2.06 21.69
N LEU A 579 -28.25 1.78 21.19
CA LEU A 579 -27.66 2.55 20.08
C LEU A 579 -28.44 2.40 18.77
N LEU A 580 -28.93 1.19 18.47
CA LEU A 580 -29.80 0.98 17.30
C LEU A 580 -31.11 1.76 17.43
N ALA A 581 -31.72 1.79 18.61
CA ALA A 581 -32.94 2.58 18.83
C ALA A 581 -32.70 4.08 18.57
N VAL A 582 -31.57 4.62 19.05
CA VAL A 582 -31.17 6.01 18.77
C VAL A 582 -30.93 6.23 17.28
N PHE A 583 -30.18 5.33 16.62
CA PHE A 583 -29.91 5.39 15.19
C PHE A 583 -31.20 5.38 14.35
N PHE A 584 -32.14 4.49 14.66
CA PHE A 584 -33.41 4.41 13.93
C PHE A 584 -34.31 5.63 14.22
N ALA A 585 -34.33 6.13 15.45
CA ALA A 585 -35.06 7.36 15.78
C ALA A 585 -34.54 8.55 14.97
N ASP A 586 -33.21 8.69 14.88
CA ASP A 586 -32.56 9.72 14.07
C ASP A 586 -32.81 9.52 12.56
N ALA A 587 -32.80 8.29 12.07
CA ALA A 587 -33.13 7.99 10.67
C ALA A 587 -34.57 8.36 10.30
N VAL A 588 -35.54 8.04 11.15
CA VAL A 588 -36.94 8.42 10.95
C VAL A 588 -37.08 9.94 11.03
N TYR A 589 -36.46 10.58 12.02
CA TYR A 589 -36.50 12.04 12.16
C TYR A 589 -35.89 12.74 10.93
N SER A 590 -34.73 12.27 10.46
CA SER A 590 -34.01 12.85 9.33
C SER A 590 -34.69 12.59 7.97
N GLN A 591 -35.54 11.55 7.87
CA GLN A 591 -36.39 11.39 6.69
C GLN A 591 -37.53 12.42 6.63
N ILE A 592 -38.06 12.83 7.79
CA ILE A 592 -39.12 13.85 7.88
C ILE A 592 -38.52 15.26 7.78
N HIS A 593 -37.35 15.46 8.38
CA HIS A 593 -36.59 16.71 8.37
C HIS A 593 -35.20 16.43 7.77
N PRO A 594 -35.01 16.53 6.45
CA PRO A 594 -33.72 16.27 5.82
C PRO A 594 -32.61 17.17 6.38
N ASN A 595 -31.46 16.59 6.73
CA ASN A 595 -30.27 17.37 7.08
C ASN A 595 -29.72 18.02 5.80
N ALA A 596 -30.07 19.29 5.58
CA ALA A 596 -29.75 20.06 4.40
C ALA A 596 -29.32 21.49 4.77
N GLY A 597 -28.45 22.08 3.96
CA GLY A 597 -27.93 23.44 4.16
C GLY A 597 -26.46 23.62 3.74
N LYS A 598 -25.89 24.77 4.12
CA LYS A 598 -24.54 25.20 3.73
C LYS A 598 -23.49 24.20 4.22
N GLY A 599 -22.71 23.66 3.28
CA GLY A 599 -21.68 22.63 3.55
C GLY A 599 -22.19 21.18 3.63
N VAL A 600 -23.51 20.96 3.59
CA VAL A 600 -24.14 19.62 3.61
C VAL A 600 -24.71 19.25 2.24
N THR A 601 -25.58 20.09 1.66
CA THR A 601 -26.24 19.87 0.35
C THR A 601 -26.03 21.01 -0.65
N ASP A 602 -25.54 22.16 -0.20
CA ASP A 602 -25.23 23.32 -1.06
C ASP A 602 -23.92 23.11 -1.83
N ILE A 603 -23.93 22.16 -2.75
CA ILE A 603 -22.78 21.85 -3.59
C ILE A 603 -22.56 22.97 -4.63
N SER A 604 -23.61 23.72 -4.99
CA SER A 604 -23.58 24.80 -5.99
C SER A 604 -22.90 26.10 -5.51
N ALA A 605 -22.77 26.34 -4.21
CA ALA A 605 -22.25 27.62 -3.67
C ALA A 605 -20.72 27.64 -3.45
N SER A 606 -20.02 26.52 -3.58
CA SER A 606 -18.55 26.46 -3.53
C SER A 606 -17.87 26.73 -4.89
N PHE A 607 -18.63 27.11 -5.92
CA PHE A 607 -18.15 27.27 -7.30
C PHE A 607 -17.84 28.70 -7.73
N ALA A 608 -17.94 29.68 -6.83
CA ALA A 608 -17.36 31.00 -7.04
C ALA A 608 -16.12 31.12 -6.16
N SER A 609 -14.93 30.99 -6.76
CA SER A 609 -13.72 31.55 -6.14
C SER A 609 -14.03 33.01 -5.81
N PRO A 610 -13.69 33.53 -4.61
CA PRO A 610 -13.63 34.97 -4.42
C PRO A 610 -12.49 35.46 -5.32
N HIS A 611 -12.81 36.01 -6.49
CA HIS A 611 -11.87 36.84 -7.20
C HIS A 611 -11.53 38.02 -6.27
N PRO A 612 -10.27 38.22 -5.85
CA PRO A 612 -9.91 39.43 -5.16
C PRO A 612 -9.83 40.53 -6.22
N GLY A 613 -10.95 41.22 -6.45
CA GLY A 613 -10.95 42.31 -7.43
C GLY A 613 -12.29 42.74 -8.00
N THR A 614 -13.36 42.82 -7.21
CA THR A 614 -14.49 43.71 -7.55
C THR A 614 -15.06 44.28 -6.27
N GLU A 615 -14.79 45.55 -6.03
CA GLU A 615 -15.44 46.34 -4.99
C GLU A 615 -16.95 46.32 -5.14
N ASN A 616 -17.63 46.28 -4.00
CA ASN A 616 -19.08 46.33 -3.85
C ASN A 616 -19.71 47.46 -4.68
N SER A 617 -20.66 47.13 -5.56
CA SER A 617 -21.69 48.06 -5.99
C SER A 617 -22.99 47.70 -5.27
N PRO A 618 -23.62 48.63 -4.53
CA PRO A 618 -24.76 48.33 -3.68
C PRO A 618 -26.06 48.43 -4.48
N ASP A 619 -26.39 47.46 -5.33
CA ASP A 619 -27.74 47.40 -5.95
C ASP A 619 -28.31 46.01 -6.25
N ASP A 620 -27.58 44.91 -6.01
CA ASP A 620 -28.14 43.56 -6.24
C ASP A 620 -28.86 43.02 -4.99
N ALA A 621 -30.01 43.64 -4.69
CA ALA A 621 -30.97 43.11 -3.73
C ALA A 621 -31.68 41.86 -4.32
N VAL A 622 -31.37 40.72 -3.71
CA VAL A 622 -32.01 39.41 -3.90
C VAL A 622 -33.54 39.52 -3.80
N THR A 623 -34.24 39.35 -4.93
CA THR A 623 -35.69 39.08 -4.92
C THR A 623 -35.92 37.59 -5.07
N VAL A 624 -36.28 36.95 -3.96
CA VAL A 624 -36.78 35.57 -3.91
C VAL A 624 -38.19 35.55 -4.51
N CYS A 625 -38.36 34.97 -5.71
CA CYS A 625 -39.68 34.70 -6.27
C CYS A 625 -40.12 33.27 -5.97
N ILE A 626 -41.01 33.14 -4.98
CA ILE A 626 -41.84 31.95 -4.77
C ILE A 626 -42.94 31.96 -5.83
N GLN A 627 -43.09 30.85 -6.56
CA GLN A 627 -44.21 30.62 -7.47
C GLN A 627 -45.54 30.63 -6.70
N THR A 628 -46.32 31.68 -6.86
CA THR A 628 -47.79 31.62 -6.80
C THR A 628 -48.38 32.49 -7.91
N GLY A 629 -49.48 32.01 -8.49
CA GLY A 629 -50.05 32.43 -9.77
C GLY A 629 -50.23 33.94 -10.06
N SER A 630 -50.29 34.19 -11.36
CA SER A 630 -50.91 35.33 -12.07
C SER A 630 -50.18 36.69 -12.13
N HIS A 631 -49.85 37.06 -13.37
CA HIS A 631 -49.60 38.39 -13.94
C HIS A 631 -48.51 39.29 -13.32
N CYS A 632 -47.46 39.56 -14.10
CA CYS A 632 -46.79 40.87 -14.05
C CYS A 632 -46.40 41.35 -15.45
N ARG A 633 -46.83 42.58 -15.75
CA ARG A 633 -46.75 43.30 -17.02
C ARG A 633 -45.51 44.19 -16.95
N GLN A 634 -44.61 44.10 -17.94
CA GLN A 634 -43.46 45.02 -18.07
C GLN A 634 -43.94 46.47 -18.24
N ARG A 635 -43.34 47.39 -17.48
CA ARG A 635 -43.33 48.82 -17.81
C ARG A 635 -41.88 49.32 -17.76
N SER A 636 -41.42 49.73 -18.93
CA SER A 636 -40.16 50.41 -19.20
C SER A 636 -40.23 51.88 -18.79
N GLY A 637 -39.09 52.44 -18.36
CA GLY A 637 -38.81 53.87 -18.32
C GLY A 637 -37.77 54.17 -17.25
N SER A 638 -36.74 54.96 -17.49
CA SER A 638 -36.19 55.64 -18.68
C SER A 638 -34.81 56.10 -18.27
#